data_AF-A0A8B8MPC1-F1
#
_entry.id   AF-A0A8B8MPC1-F1
#
_cell.length_a   1.000
_cell.length_b   1.000
_cell.length_c   1.000
_cell.angle_alpha   90.00
_cell.angle_beta   90.00
_cell.angle_gamma   90.00
#
_symmetry.space_group_name_H-M   'P 1'
#
loop_
_entity.id
_entity.type
_entity.pdbx_description
1 polymer ?
#
loop_
_entity_poly.entity_id
_entity_poly.type
_entity_poly.pdbx_seq_one_letter_code
_entity_poly.pdbx_strand_id
1 'polypeptide(L)'
;MEFEGVVSLLENIGDADRGTILLLQKRLLHDVLQVQGLDIYDFNSNVNDIKHVLHRKRILLVLDGITKKDQIEYFGAGDREWLQYGSRILITTREEQLLEDLKVDDKYMLPGLGSKESLQLMSRHTFSKDQPKEGYEELSKSLVHYAGGLPMVLERFGSFLSSKKNQWHEILEKLVKDPHLDSIGISLDPFSSLRPSVGPFGGHGGDSFDDQTFSDIRKITIVVGSVIESITIEYDQNGCLVSSPRHGGSWGGQAWAVPLDYPNEYLISVFGYITEDSYQVINSLIFHSNKRSYGPFGNKEGKFFKFPPVDGKIIGFHGSCGFYLDSIGAYFGPVSHPYPFEVIGPFGNGENRWDDGKNTDVRQIVVVSGSAIESINITYEEGRSFGHGASDGGEINTINLDWLTEYLTSVSGYIANDLGSTIIHSLTFQSNKRTYGPFGTETGRKFSFPATGGKIIGFYGSSGSHLQSLGAYFEPISHLYPIKYLGPFGGQGGDPWDDGKFNGVKKIKIMLENVVNCISFEYDACGESIWSSTHGHSGNGDIRVVNLDYPREFLTSVSGYIRPDYPAIQSLTFESNIRRHGPFGKEEGRSFSCSSTCNKIIGFHGRSSVRLDALGVYSEPISDLRFLKSIGPFGGHGGSPWEDGDSTGVREIIVKGGSAIDSITVEYDKNGSVVQGPRHGGDGGHKTLKIKLDYPREYLISFSGYFGDISGYTLVRSLTFRSNEKTFGPIGVEDGKYFSLPSTGRKIVRFHGRSGLYLDSLGAHFELEP
;
A
#
# COMPACT_ATOMS: atom_id res chain seq x y z
N MET A 1 0.35 37.27 22.36
CA MET A 1 1.46 38.03 22.98
C MET A 1 1.54 39.34 22.21
N GLU A 2 1.10 40.45 22.81
CA GLU A 2 1.15 41.76 22.15
C GLU A 2 2.57 42.32 22.25
N PHE A 3 3.11 42.84 21.14
CA PHE A 3 4.42 43.49 21.11
C PHE A 3 4.21 45.01 21.14
N GLU A 4 4.60 45.64 22.23
CA GLU A 4 4.59 47.11 22.35
C GLU A 4 5.91 47.67 21.81
N GLY A 5 5.89 48.11 20.55
CA GLY A 5 7.04 48.70 19.84
C GLY A 5 6.76 48.90 18.34
N VAL A 6 7.80 49.22 17.56
CA VAL A 6 7.68 49.34 16.09
C VAL A 6 7.71 47.95 15.46
N VAL A 7 6.88 47.69 14.45
CA VAL A 7 6.90 46.44 13.68
C VAL A 7 7.23 46.78 12.23
N SER A 8 8.18 46.07 11.63
CA SER A 8 8.50 46.21 10.20
C SER A 8 8.73 44.84 9.57
N LEU A 9 8.19 44.64 8.37
CA LEU A 9 8.26 43.40 7.58
C LEU A 9 8.93 43.70 6.24
N LEU A 10 10.04 43.00 5.98
CA LEU A 10 10.82 43.10 4.76
C LEU A 10 10.78 41.75 4.04
N GLU A 11 10.10 41.72 2.89
CA GLU A 11 9.79 40.50 2.14
C GLU A 11 10.81 40.21 1.04
N ASN A 12 11.01 38.92 0.71
CA ASN A 12 11.79 38.44 -0.43
C ASN A 12 13.24 38.96 -0.51
N ILE A 13 13.96 39.01 0.62
CA ILE A 13 15.33 39.55 0.68
C ILE A 13 16.33 38.67 -0.09
N GLY A 14 16.11 37.36 -0.10
CA GLY A 14 16.99 36.36 -0.73
C GLY A 14 17.27 36.60 -2.21
N ASP A 15 16.22 37.04 -2.94
CA ASP A 15 16.24 37.28 -4.38
C ASP A 15 16.38 38.76 -4.74
N ALA A 16 16.49 39.64 -3.74
CA ALA A 16 16.54 41.07 -3.93
C ALA A 16 17.88 41.50 -4.55
N ASP A 17 17.80 42.24 -5.66
CA ASP A 17 18.96 42.96 -6.17
C ASP A 17 19.30 44.18 -5.29
N ARG A 18 20.41 44.84 -5.61
CA ARG A 18 20.90 46.00 -4.84
C ARG A 18 19.89 47.16 -4.81
N GLY A 19 19.11 47.36 -5.87
CA GLY A 19 18.08 48.40 -5.94
C GLY A 19 16.89 48.08 -5.03
N THR A 20 16.43 46.82 -5.03
CA THR A 20 15.37 46.34 -4.14
C THR A 20 15.79 46.43 -2.68
N ILE A 21 17.04 46.10 -2.33
CA ILE A 21 17.54 46.24 -0.95
C ILE A 21 17.48 47.70 -0.49
N LEU A 22 17.85 48.68 -1.34
CA LEU A 22 17.72 50.10 -1.01
C LEU A 22 16.27 50.52 -0.75
N LEU A 23 15.32 49.98 -1.52
CA LEU A 23 13.88 50.23 -1.29
C LEU A 23 13.42 49.63 0.04
N LEU A 24 13.88 48.44 0.41
CA LEU A 24 13.59 47.80 1.70
C LEU A 24 14.21 48.58 2.88
N GLN A 25 15.45 49.08 2.74
CA GLN A 25 16.06 49.96 3.74
C GLN A 25 15.24 51.23 3.94
N LYS A 26 14.76 51.85 2.86
CA LYS A 26 13.90 53.03 2.92
C LYS A 26 12.58 52.72 3.63
N ARG A 27 11.97 51.57 3.34
CA ARG A 27 10.76 51.10 4.03
C ARG A 27 11.01 50.94 5.53
N LEU A 28 12.10 50.29 5.91
CA LEU A 28 12.47 50.14 7.32
C LEU A 28 12.68 51.50 8.00
N LEU A 29 13.43 52.41 7.39
CA LEU A 29 13.62 53.76 7.92
C LEU A 29 12.30 54.51 8.10
N HIS A 30 11.40 54.43 7.11
CA HIS A 30 10.07 55.01 7.21
C HIS A 30 9.26 54.43 8.38
N ASP A 31 9.24 53.10 8.53
CA ASP A 31 8.49 52.43 9.60
C ASP A 31 9.02 52.82 11.00
N VAL A 32 10.33 52.98 11.14
CA VAL A 32 10.97 53.26 12.44
C VAL A 32 11.03 54.76 12.77
N LEU A 33 11.16 55.64 11.77
CA LEU A 33 11.22 57.09 11.97
C LEU A 33 9.84 57.75 11.93
N GLN A 34 8.87 57.20 11.19
CA GLN A 34 7.54 57.78 10.94
C GLN A 34 7.58 59.21 10.34
N VAL A 35 8.62 59.53 9.56
CA VAL A 35 8.78 60.84 8.89
C VAL A 35 8.64 60.66 7.38
N GLN A 36 7.82 61.52 6.73
CA GLN A 36 7.71 61.57 5.27
C GLN A 36 8.86 62.39 4.66
N GLY A 37 9.42 61.93 3.54
CA GLY A 37 10.40 62.70 2.75
C GLY A 37 11.89 62.43 3.06
N LEU A 38 12.25 61.24 3.57
CA LEU A 38 13.66 60.88 3.73
C LEU A 38 14.37 60.78 2.37
N ASP A 39 15.37 61.63 2.18
CA ASP A 39 16.31 61.57 1.06
C ASP A 39 17.18 60.32 1.17
N ILE A 40 17.32 59.59 0.06
CA ILE A 40 18.06 58.33 0.01
C ILE A 40 19.55 58.67 -0.13
N TYR A 41 20.36 58.30 0.86
CA TYR A 41 21.82 58.30 0.72
C TYR A 41 22.33 56.94 0.23
N ASP A 42 23.65 56.84 0.04
CA ASP A 42 24.31 55.59 -0.28
C ASP A 42 23.99 54.48 0.74
N PHE A 43 24.17 53.24 0.28
CA PHE A 43 23.82 52.02 0.99
C PHE A 43 24.35 51.94 2.43
N ASN A 44 25.56 52.46 2.69
CA ASN A 44 26.20 52.39 4.00
C ASN A 44 25.67 53.45 4.97
N SER A 45 25.35 54.64 4.44
CA SER A 45 24.76 55.72 5.22
C SER A 45 23.40 55.30 5.79
N ASN A 46 22.54 54.68 4.96
CA ASN A 46 21.23 54.19 5.40
C ASN A 46 21.35 53.13 6.51
N VAL A 47 22.32 52.22 6.43
CA VAL A 47 22.55 51.20 7.48
C VAL A 47 22.93 51.85 8.80
N ASN A 48 23.78 52.89 8.78
CA ASN A 48 24.18 53.59 10.00
C ASN A 48 23.00 54.31 10.65
N ASP A 49 22.14 54.94 9.85
CA ASP A 49 20.92 55.56 10.35
C ASP A 49 19.96 54.52 10.95
N ILE A 50 19.77 53.39 10.26
CA ILE A 50 18.97 52.27 10.79
C ILE A 50 19.53 51.83 12.14
N LYS A 51 20.82 51.51 12.24
CA LYS A 51 21.48 51.09 13.50
C LYS A 51 21.27 52.10 14.62
N HIS A 52 21.44 53.39 14.34
CA HIS A 52 21.27 54.45 15.34
C HIS A 52 19.83 54.48 15.90
N VAL A 53 18.83 54.21 15.06
CA VAL A 53 17.43 54.20 15.50
C VAL A 53 17.08 52.89 16.21
N LEU A 54 17.55 51.75 15.72
CA LEU A 54 17.35 50.44 16.36
C LEU A 54 17.94 50.36 17.77
N HIS A 55 19.03 51.10 18.03
CA HIS A 55 19.63 51.18 19.36
C HIS A 55 18.77 51.97 20.36
N ARG A 56 17.78 52.75 19.91
CA ARG A 56 16.96 53.60 20.79
C ARG A 56 15.50 53.16 20.88
N LYS A 57 15.02 52.43 19.88
CA LYS A 57 13.62 52.01 19.78
C LYS A 57 13.51 50.50 19.78
N ARG A 58 12.56 50.00 20.57
CA ARG A 58 12.21 48.59 20.58
C ARG A 58 11.50 48.22 19.27
N ILE A 59 12.04 47.23 18.54
CA ILE A 59 11.51 46.80 17.24
C ILE A 59 11.19 45.30 17.20
N LEU A 60 10.16 44.93 16.44
CA LEU A 60 9.96 43.59 15.90
C LEU A 60 10.24 43.65 14.39
N LEU A 61 11.40 43.15 13.98
CA LEU A 61 11.84 43.16 12.58
C LEU A 61 11.67 41.78 11.97
N VAL A 62 10.86 41.65 10.93
CA VAL A 62 10.67 40.40 10.20
C VAL A 62 11.45 40.47 8.88
N LEU A 63 12.44 39.61 8.74
CA LEU A 63 13.30 39.47 7.57
C LEU A 63 12.93 38.18 6.84
N ASP A 64 12.22 38.31 5.74
CA ASP A 64 11.68 37.17 5.01
C ASP A 64 12.58 36.73 3.84
N GLY A 65 12.85 35.43 3.78
CA GLY A 65 13.57 34.77 2.70
C GLY A 65 15.08 34.97 2.72
N ILE A 66 15.73 35.00 3.89
CA ILE A 66 17.21 35.19 3.95
C ILE A 66 17.92 33.93 3.43
N THR A 67 18.86 34.12 2.50
CA THR A 67 19.67 33.04 1.91
C THR A 67 21.15 33.16 2.26
N LYS A 68 21.63 34.33 2.69
CA LYS A 68 23.03 34.59 3.05
C LYS A 68 23.13 35.42 4.32
N LYS A 69 24.19 35.19 5.10
CA LYS A 69 24.45 35.91 6.35
C LYS A 69 24.56 37.43 6.15
N ASP A 70 25.29 37.88 5.14
CA ASP A 70 25.52 39.32 4.93
C ASP A 70 24.22 40.11 4.67
N GLN A 71 23.14 39.44 4.23
CA GLN A 71 21.87 40.11 3.92
C GLN A 71 21.21 40.75 5.13
N ILE A 72 21.41 40.21 6.34
CA ILE A 72 20.83 40.82 7.55
C ILE A 72 21.60 42.08 7.99
N GLU A 73 22.89 42.18 7.63
CA GLU A 73 23.73 43.34 7.96
C GLU A 73 23.25 44.60 7.23
N TYR A 74 22.67 44.43 6.05
CA TYR A 74 22.06 45.50 5.25
C TYR A 74 20.88 46.20 5.95
N PHE A 75 20.34 45.62 7.03
CA PHE A 75 19.24 46.19 7.80
C PHE A 75 19.65 46.49 9.25
N GLY A 76 20.96 46.56 9.53
CA GLY A 76 21.47 46.84 10.88
C GLY A 76 21.22 45.71 11.88
N ALA A 77 20.83 44.53 11.41
CA ALA A 77 20.46 43.37 12.23
C ALA A 77 21.61 42.37 12.47
N GLY A 78 22.83 42.68 12.01
CA GLY A 78 23.99 41.79 12.08
C GLY A 78 24.63 41.63 13.47
N ASP A 79 24.46 42.63 14.35
CA ASP A 79 24.99 42.59 15.72
C ASP A 79 23.89 43.00 16.72
N ARG A 80 23.82 42.23 17.80
CA ARG A 80 22.83 42.39 18.88
C ARG A 80 23.09 43.66 19.68
N GLU A 81 24.33 44.13 19.74
CA GLU A 81 24.69 45.36 20.47
C GLU A 81 24.00 46.61 19.90
N TRP A 82 23.54 46.57 18.66
CA TRP A 82 22.84 47.69 18.02
C TRP A 82 21.32 47.68 18.24
N LEU A 83 20.79 46.71 18.99
CA LEU A 83 19.36 46.57 19.23
C LEU A 83 19.00 47.02 20.64
N GLN A 84 17.97 47.86 20.76
CA GLN A 84 17.39 48.21 22.05
C GLN A 84 16.86 46.96 22.77
N TYR A 85 17.08 46.90 24.08
CA TYR A 85 16.58 45.80 24.92
C TYR A 85 15.07 45.55 24.70
N GLY A 86 14.71 44.27 24.54
CA GLY A 86 13.34 43.83 24.26
C GLY A 86 12.95 43.80 22.79
N SER A 87 13.84 44.23 21.87
CA SER A 87 13.65 44.04 20.42
C SER A 87 13.71 42.57 20.03
N ARG A 88 13.06 42.21 18.92
CA ARG A 88 13.00 40.84 18.38
C ARG A 88 13.23 40.89 16.87
N ILE A 89 14.02 39.96 16.35
CA ILE A 89 14.17 39.74 14.91
C ILE A 89 13.62 38.36 14.59
N LEU A 90 12.72 38.29 13.61
CA LEU A 90 12.21 37.04 13.08
C LEU A 90 12.78 36.85 11.67
N ILE A 91 13.47 35.74 11.46
CA ILE A 91 14.09 35.41 10.18
C ILE A 91 13.34 34.21 9.61
N THR A 92 12.86 34.33 8.37
CA THR A 92 12.42 33.15 7.62
C THR A 92 13.53 32.77 6.65
N THR A 93 13.82 31.48 6.59
CA THR A 93 14.82 30.92 5.67
C THR A 93 14.47 29.47 5.36
N ARG A 94 14.90 29.00 4.18
CA ARG A 94 14.88 27.57 3.83
C ARG A 94 16.17 26.86 4.28
N GLU A 95 17.14 27.61 4.82
CA GLU A 95 18.47 27.12 5.20
C GLU A 95 18.65 27.09 6.72
N GLU A 96 18.41 25.94 7.34
CA GLU A 96 18.59 25.77 8.79
C GLU A 96 20.02 26.11 9.26
N GLN A 97 21.05 25.77 8.48
CA GLN A 97 22.45 26.04 8.83
C GLN A 97 22.73 27.54 8.97
N LEU A 98 22.06 28.37 8.16
CA LEU A 98 22.19 29.81 8.25
C LEU A 98 21.77 30.33 9.62
N LEU A 99 20.76 29.72 10.26
CA LEU A 99 20.32 30.08 11.60
C LEU A 99 21.41 29.80 12.66
N GLU A 100 22.24 28.77 12.44
CA GLU A 100 23.39 28.47 13.31
C GLU A 100 24.51 29.51 13.14
N ASP A 101 24.83 29.86 11.89
CA ASP A 101 25.85 30.86 11.56
C ASP A 101 25.47 32.26 12.06
N LEU A 102 24.17 32.55 12.07
CA LEU A 102 23.56 33.76 12.64
C LEU A 102 23.44 33.70 14.16
N LYS A 103 23.65 32.53 14.78
CA LYS A 103 23.53 32.30 16.21
C LYS A 103 22.19 32.79 16.74
N VAL A 104 21.08 32.38 16.12
CA VAL A 104 19.73 32.79 16.57
C VAL A 104 19.39 32.25 17.96
N ASP A 105 18.51 32.93 18.69
CA ASP A 105 18.12 32.52 20.05
C ASP A 105 17.20 31.30 20.06
N ASP A 106 16.26 31.25 19.12
CA ASP A 106 15.28 30.17 18.99
C ASP A 106 15.11 29.78 17.51
N LYS A 107 14.85 28.49 17.27
CA LYS A 107 14.52 27.94 15.94
C LYS A 107 13.09 27.40 15.96
N TYR A 108 12.32 27.72 14.94
CA TYR A 108 10.98 27.18 14.76
C TYR A 108 10.80 26.70 13.32
N MET A 109 10.58 25.39 13.16
CA MET A 109 10.20 24.82 11.87
C MET A 109 8.72 25.07 11.65
N LEU A 110 8.40 25.82 10.59
CA LEU A 110 7.01 26.08 10.21
C LEU A 110 6.45 24.83 9.51
N PRO A 111 5.51 24.08 10.11
CA PRO A 111 4.87 22.97 9.43
C PRO A 111 3.99 23.49 8.28
N GLY A 112 3.70 22.62 7.31
CA GLY A 112 2.65 22.87 6.33
C GLY A 112 1.29 23.11 7.01
N LEU A 113 0.35 23.69 6.27
CA LEU A 113 -1.00 23.93 6.75
C LEU A 113 -1.69 22.60 7.06
N GLY A 114 -2.41 22.56 8.19
CA GLY A 114 -3.30 21.46 8.52
C GLY A 114 -4.45 21.33 7.52
N SER A 115 -5.19 20.22 7.57
CA SER A 115 -6.30 19.95 6.64
C SER A 115 -7.37 21.05 6.69
N LYS A 116 -7.67 21.56 7.89
CA LYS A 116 -8.68 22.60 8.09
C LYS A 116 -8.22 23.95 7.51
N GLU A 117 -7.02 24.37 7.81
CA GLU A 117 -6.43 25.63 7.34
C GLU A 117 -6.26 25.60 5.82
N SER A 118 -5.82 24.46 5.30
CA SER A 118 -5.67 24.25 3.87
C SER A 118 -7.02 24.32 3.14
N LEU A 119 -8.07 23.70 3.71
CA LEU A 119 -9.42 23.76 3.17
C LEU A 119 -9.97 25.18 3.18
N GLN A 120 -9.72 25.94 4.24
CA GLN A 120 -10.09 27.35 4.32
C GLN A 120 -9.37 28.17 3.25
N LEU A 121 -8.05 28.02 3.13
CA LEU A 121 -7.25 28.76 2.15
C LEU A 121 -7.71 28.45 0.72
N MET A 122 -7.80 27.18 0.34
CA MET A 122 -8.27 26.81 -0.99
C MET A 122 -9.70 27.30 -1.22
N SER A 123 -10.60 27.17 -0.25
CA SER A 123 -12.00 27.63 -0.39
C SER A 123 -12.10 29.13 -0.59
N ARG A 124 -11.24 29.93 0.04
CA ARG A 124 -11.19 31.39 -0.18
C ARG A 124 -10.81 31.72 -1.60
N HIS A 125 -9.78 31.05 -2.13
CA HIS A 125 -9.32 31.26 -3.50
C HIS A 125 -10.30 30.73 -4.55
N THR A 126 -11.08 29.70 -4.21
CA THR A 126 -12.01 29.06 -5.15
C THR A 126 -13.42 29.63 -5.13
N PHE A 127 -13.96 29.87 -3.93
CA PHE A 127 -15.37 30.22 -3.68
C PHE A 127 -15.57 31.58 -3.02
N SER A 128 -14.48 32.29 -2.68
CA SER A 128 -14.52 33.53 -1.90
C SER A 128 -15.18 33.37 -0.52
N LYS A 129 -15.07 32.17 0.06
CA LYS A 129 -15.62 31.79 1.37
C LYS A 129 -14.66 30.87 2.13
N ASP A 130 -14.80 30.81 3.45
CA ASP A 130 -13.97 29.93 4.30
C ASP A 130 -14.35 28.45 4.22
N GLN A 131 -15.45 28.13 3.53
CA GLN A 131 -15.93 26.77 3.36
C GLN A 131 -16.27 26.46 1.90
N PRO A 132 -16.17 25.18 1.51
CA PRO A 132 -16.58 24.73 0.19
C PRO A 132 -18.08 24.94 -0.05
N LYS A 133 -18.45 25.05 -1.32
CA LYS A 133 -19.86 25.09 -1.74
C LYS A 133 -20.49 23.70 -1.65
N GLU A 134 -21.80 23.64 -1.40
CA GLU A 134 -22.58 22.40 -1.41
C GLU A 134 -22.35 21.56 -2.68
N GLY A 135 -21.99 20.29 -2.48
CA GLY A 135 -21.62 19.33 -3.51
C GLY A 135 -20.14 19.36 -3.93
N TYR A 136 -19.30 20.18 -3.28
CA TYR A 136 -17.85 20.26 -3.51
C TYR A 136 -17.03 19.96 -2.25
N GLU A 137 -17.65 19.58 -1.14
CA GLU A 137 -17.00 19.37 0.15
C GLU A 137 -15.90 18.32 0.07
N GLU A 138 -16.25 17.11 -0.40
CA GLU A 138 -15.31 16.00 -0.49
C GLU A 138 -14.25 16.21 -1.57
N LEU A 139 -14.63 16.79 -2.72
CA LEU A 139 -13.67 17.20 -3.74
C LEU A 139 -12.67 18.23 -3.19
N SER A 140 -13.15 19.20 -2.40
CA SER A 140 -12.29 20.24 -1.84
C SER A 140 -11.33 19.67 -0.82
N LYS A 141 -11.78 18.78 0.07
CA LYS A 141 -10.92 18.03 0.98
C LYS A 141 -9.86 17.24 0.22
N SER A 142 -10.24 16.64 -0.91
CA SER A 142 -9.34 15.84 -1.75
C SER A 142 -8.23 16.66 -2.39
N LEU A 143 -8.59 17.78 -2.97
CA LEU A 143 -7.67 18.65 -3.67
C LEU A 143 -6.74 19.39 -2.69
N VAL A 144 -7.26 19.69 -1.50
CA VAL A 144 -6.48 20.21 -0.36
C VAL A 144 -5.45 19.20 0.12
N HIS A 145 -5.85 17.93 0.27
CA HIS A 145 -4.94 16.85 0.64
C HIS A 145 -3.85 16.67 -0.42
N TYR A 146 -4.22 16.69 -1.70
CA TYR A 146 -3.26 16.64 -2.82
C TYR A 146 -2.21 17.76 -2.75
N ALA A 147 -2.59 18.97 -2.36
CA ALA A 147 -1.67 20.09 -2.22
C ALA A 147 -0.70 19.98 -1.03
N GLY A 148 -0.80 18.94 -0.19
CA GLY A 148 0.18 18.61 0.86
C GLY A 148 0.35 19.67 1.94
N GLY A 149 -0.63 20.55 2.12
CA GLY A 149 -0.55 21.66 3.08
C GLY A 149 0.37 22.81 2.65
N LEU A 150 0.84 22.84 1.41
CA LEU A 150 1.68 23.93 0.89
C LEU A 150 0.78 25.14 0.52
N PRO A 151 0.88 26.29 1.22
CA PRO A 151 0.01 27.44 1.00
C PRO A 151 -0.01 27.90 -0.46
N MET A 152 1.17 28.05 -1.07
CA MET A 152 1.29 28.51 -2.46
C MET A 152 0.60 27.59 -3.46
N VAL A 153 0.70 26.26 -3.24
CA VAL A 153 0.03 25.29 -4.10
C VAL A 153 -1.48 25.46 -3.94
N LEU A 154 -1.98 25.49 -2.72
CA LEU A 154 -3.42 25.67 -2.42
C LEU A 154 -4.00 26.95 -3.04
N GLU A 155 -3.27 28.06 -3.02
CA GLU A 155 -3.70 29.33 -3.62
C GLU A 155 -3.81 29.26 -5.15
N ARG A 156 -2.77 28.76 -5.83
CA ARG A 156 -2.80 28.59 -7.29
C ARG A 156 -3.87 27.58 -7.70
N PHE A 157 -3.98 26.51 -6.94
CA PHE A 157 -4.95 25.45 -7.17
C PHE A 157 -6.38 25.96 -7.03
N GLY A 158 -6.69 26.66 -5.94
CA GLY A 158 -8.01 27.24 -5.75
C GLY A 158 -8.37 28.29 -6.81
N SER A 159 -7.39 29.14 -7.17
CA SER A 159 -7.56 30.14 -8.23
C SER A 159 -7.83 29.49 -9.59
N PHE A 160 -7.12 28.41 -9.94
CA PHE A 160 -7.36 27.64 -11.16
C PHE A 160 -8.77 27.04 -11.18
N LEU A 161 -9.16 26.38 -10.09
CA LEU A 161 -10.46 25.72 -9.94
C LEU A 161 -11.65 26.68 -9.99
N SER A 162 -11.46 27.94 -9.58
CA SER A 162 -12.50 28.99 -9.62
C SER A 162 -13.08 29.17 -11.03
N SER A 163 -12.26 28.93 -12.07
CA SER A 163 -12.63 29.06 -13.48
C SER A 163 -13.20 27.77 -14.11
N LYS A 164 -13.13 26.63 -13.43
CA LYS A 164 -13.38 25.28 -13.99
C LYS A 164 -14.65 24.61 -13.43
N LYS A 165 -15.80 25.28 -13.56
CA LYS A 165 -17.09 24.76 -13.07
C LYS A 165 -17.38 23.36 -13.64
N ASN A 166 -17.74 22.41 -12.78
CA ASN A 166 -18.08 21.02 -13.09
C ASN A 166 -16.95 20.12 -13.65
N GLN A 167 -15.72 20.63 -13.82
CA GLN A 167 -14.57 19.85 -14.31
C GLN A 167 -13.64 19.32 -13.21
N TRP A 168 -13.98 19.55 -11.93
CA TRP A 168 -13.11 19.19 -10.81
C TRP A 168 -12.83 17.70 -10.71
N HIS A 169 -13.80 16.86 -11.08
CA HIS A 169 -13.63 15.41 -11.15
C HIS A 169 -12.62 15.00 -12.23
N GLU A 170 -12.73 15.56 -13.44
CA GLU A 170 -11.78 15.30 -14.53
C GLU A 170 -10.36 15.78 -14.19
N ILE A 171 -10.27 16.93 -13.51
CA ILE A 171 -8.99 17.47 -13.02
C ILE A 171 -8.37 16.53 -11.99
N LEU A 172 -9.16 16.07 -11.02
CA LEU A 172 -8.72 15.10 -10.02
C LEU A 172 -8.32 13.76 -10.66
N GLU A 173 -9.09 13.23 -11.60
CA GLU A 173 -8.77 12.01 -12.35
C GLU A 173 -7.48 12.15 -13.17
N LYS A 174 -7.22 13.32 -13.75
CA LYS A 174 -5.95 13.61 -14.44
C LYS A 174 -4.79 13.63 -13.47
N LEU A 175 -4.93 14.32 -12.34
CA LEU A 175 -3.88 14.38 -11.31
C LEU A 175 -3.60 13.02 -10.65
N VAL A 176 -4.59 12.15 -10.58
CA VAL A 176 -4.41 10.77 -10.14
C VAL A 176 -3.55 9.98 -11.14
N LYS A 177 -3.79 10.16 -12.45
CA LYS A 177 -3.08 9.43 -13.51
C LYS A 177 -1.69 9.98 -13.79
N ASP A 178 -1.55 11.30 -13.68
CA ASP A 178 -0.33 12.06 -13.91
C ASP A 178 -0.25 13.15 -12.83
N PRO A 179 0.48 12.87 -11.73
CA PRO A 179 0.42 13.70 -10.53
C PRO A 179 1.36 14.90 -10.58
N HIS A 180 1.64 15.40 -11.79
CA HIS A 180 2.29 16.68 -12.01
C HIS A 180 1.25 17.79 -12.23
N LEU A 181 1.37 18.91 -11.52
CA LEU A 181 0.46 20.07 -11.70
C LEU A 181 0.51 20.66 -13.12
N ASP A 182 1.64 20.50 -13.81
CA ASP A 182 1.80 20.87 -15.22
C ASP A 182 0.86 20.07 -16.13
N SER A 183 0.48 18.84 -15.77
CA SER A 183 -0.42 17.97 -16.54
C SER A 183 -1.84 18.56 -16.70
N ILE A 184 -2.23 19.42 -15.76
CA ILE A 184 -3.51 20.16 -15.79
C ILE A 184 -3.33 21.63 -16.16
N GLY A 185 -2.11 22.04 -16.57
CA GLY A 185 -1.80 23.39 -17.03
C GLY A 185 -1.57 24.41 -15.90
N ILE A 186 -1.28 23.96 -14.68
CA ILE A 186 -0.83 24.84 -13.59
C ILE A 186 0.70 24.82 -13.58
N SER A 187 1.33 25.78 -14.27
CA SER A 187 2.78 26.01 -14.14
C SER A 187 3.08 26.67 -12.79
N LEU A 188 4.08 26.14 -12.09
CA LEU A 188 4.63 26.69 -10.85
C LEU A 188 5.91 27.53 -11.09
N ASP A 189 6.01 28.30 -12.18
CA ASP A 189 7.19 29.19 -12.32
C ASP A 189 7.12 30.38 -11.34
N PRO A 190 8.21 30.64 -10.58
CA PRO A 190 9.55 30.98 -11.10
C PRO A 190 10.63 29.87 -11.10
N PHE A 191 10.32 28.65 -10.65
CA PHE A 191 11.34 27.60 -10.45
C PHE A 191 11.37 26.59 -11.60
N SER A 192 11.85 27.01 -12.76
CA SER A 192 12.07 26.16 -13.94
C SER A 192 13.26 25.19 -13.79
N SER A 193 13.51 24.66 -12.59
CA SER A 193 14.59 23.69 -12.38
C SER A 193 14.24 22.73 -11.24
N LEU A 194 13.24 21.88 -11.46
CA LEU A 194 13.33 20.51 -10.94
C LEU A 194 14.65 19.95 -11.47
N ARG A 195 15.72 20.04 -10.68
CA ARG A 195 16.89 19.19 -10.90
C ARG A 195 16.37 17.78 -10.61
N PRO A 196 16.27 16.88 -11.61
CA PRO A 196 15.68 15.55 -11.41
C PRO A 196 16.45 14.74 -10.35
N SER A 197 17.71 15.11 -10.13
CA SER A 197 18.67 14.46 -9.27
C SER A 197 19.56 15.50 -8.58
N VAL A 198 20.02 15.15 -7.39
CA VAL A 198 20.99 15.89 -6.61
C VAL A 198 22.11 14.96 -6.16
N GLY A 199 23.35 15.44 -6.21
CA GLY A 199 24.52 14.73 -5.70
C GLY A 199 25.19 13.90 -6.79
N PRO A 200 25.93 12.83 -6.45
CA PRO A 200 26.16 12.35 -5.08
C PRO A 200 27.15 13.25 -4.31
N PHE A 201 26.99 13.29 -2.98
CA PHE A 201 27.93 13.91 -2.05
C PHE A 201 28.68 12.82 -1.31
N GLY A 202 29.99 12.95 -1.18
CA GLY A 202 30.87 11.94 -0.56
C GLY A 202 32.18 11.81 -1.31
N GLY A 203 32.84 10.67 -1.12
CA GLY A 203 34.10 10.31 -1.74
C GLY A 203 33.94 9.75 -3.15
N HIS A 204 35.07 9.51 -3.82
CA HIS A 204 35.13 8.93 -5.16
C HIS A 204 35.40 7.41 -5.16
N GLY A 205 35.37 6.78 -3.97
CA GLY A 205 35.56 5.35 -3.80
C GLY A 205 34.27 4.55 -4.03
N GLY A 206 34.42 3.22 -4.01
CA GLY A 206 33.31 2.27 -4.18
C GLY A 206 32.82 2.11 -5.62
N ASP A 207 31.94 1.13 -5.81
CA ASP A 207 31.19 0.95 -7.06
C ASP A 207 29.93 1.83 -7.04
N SER A 208 29.56 2.38 -8.20
CA SER A 208 28.36 3.21 -8.30
C SER A 208 27.09 2.37 -8.12
N PHE A 209 26.11 2.89 -7.39
CA PHE A 209 24.76 2.35 -7.32
C PHE A 209 23.73 3.39 -7.75
N ASP A 210 22.61 2.91 -8.30
CA ASP A 210 21.46 3.72 -8.67
C ASP A 210 20.20 2.86 -8.50
N ASP A 211 19.36 3.23 -7.53
CA ASP A 211 18.11 2.52 -7.26
C ASP A 211 17.00 2.81 -8.28
N GLN A 212 17.19 3.79 -9.16
CA GLN A 212 16.19 4.38 -10.04
C GLN A 212 15.15 5.20 -9.26
N THR A 213 14.06 5.58 -9.93
CA THR A 213 13.00 6.42 -9.36
C THR A 213 11.76 5.60 -9.03
N PHE A 214 11.17 5.87 -7.87
CA PHE A 214 9.96 5.21 -7.37
C PHE A 214 8.80 6.20 -7.14
N SER A 215 7.67 5.72 -6.62
CA SER A 215 6.53 6.56 -6.24
C SER A 215 6.70 7.21 -4.87
N ASP A 216 7.33 6.55 -3.89
CA ASP A 216 7.65 7.10 -2.56
C ASP A 216 8.74 6.29 -1.84
N ILE A 217 9.07 6.68 -0.60
CA ILE A 217 9.88 5.90 0.34
C ILE A 217 9.01 5.58 1.55
N ARG A 218 9.06 4.33 2.05
CA ARG A 218 8.35 3.91 3.26
C ARG A 218 9.26 3.77 4.46
N LYS A 219 10.48 3.27 4.26
CA LYS A 219 11.42 3.05 5.35
C LYS A 219 12.85 3.10 4.85
N ILE A 220 13.74 3.61 5.69
CA ILE A 220 15.19 3.55 5.46
C ILE A 220 15.82 2.78 6.60
N THR A 221 16.70 1.83 6.28
CA THR A 221 17.51 1.10 7.24
C THR A 221 18.96 1.49 7.04
N ILE A 222 19.61 1.93 8.12
CA ILE A 222 20.98 2.44 8.11
C ILE A 222 21.79 1.57 9.07
N VAL A 223 22.93 1.04 8.64
CA VAL A 223 23.85 0.31 9.50
C VAL A 223 25.02 1.23 9.84
N VAL A 224 25.21 1.47 11.13
CA VAL A 224 26.21 2.41 11.66
C VAL A 224 27.27 1.64 12.44
N GLY A 225 28.52 1.79 12.03
CA GLY A 225 29.71 1.31 12.75
C GLY A 225 30.56 2.48 13.22
N SER A 226 31.83 2.52 12.80
CA SER A 226 32.67 3.73 12.94
C SER A 226 32.28 4.86 11.99
N VAL A 227 31.64 4.51 10.86
CA VAL A 227 31.07 5.38 9.83
C VAL A 227 29.73 4.76 9.37
N ILE A 228 29.07 5.34 8.36
CA ILE A 228 27.91 4.67 7.73
C ILE A 228 28.39 3.46 6.92
N GLU A 229 28.11 2.26 7.43
CA GLU A 229 28.56 1.01 6.79
C GLU A 229 27.68 0.67 5.61
N SER A 230 26.37 0.77 5.75
CA SER A 230 25.45 0.53 4.64
C SER A 230 24.09 1.20 4.82
N ILE A 231 23.38 1.33 3.71
CA ILE A 231 21.98 1.78 3.66
C ILE A 231 21.14 0.81 2.83
N THR A 232 19.89 0.61 3.25
CA THR A 232 18.87 -0.13 2.51
C THR A 232 17.58 0.66 2.56
N ILE A 233 16.93 0.86 1.42
CA ILE A 233 15.74 1.68 1.29
C ILE A 233 14.57 0.79 0.88
N GLU A 234 13.47 0.91 1.60
CA GLU A 234 12.20 0.32 1.22
C GLU A 234 11.36 1.41 0.53
N TYR A 235 11.34 1.36 -0.81
CA TYR A 235 10.58 2.25 -1.68
C TYR A 235 9.11 1.81 -1.79
N ASP A 236 8.26 2.74 -2.21
CA ASP A 236 6.91 2.50 -2.71
C ASP A 236 6.87 2.71 -4.23
N GLN A 237 6.35 1.75 -4.98
CA GLN A 237 6.08 1.84 -6.42
C GLN A 237 4.61 1.56 -6.69
N ASN A 238 3.78 2.59 -6.69
CA ASN A 238 2.32 2.48 -6.85
C ASN A 238 1.69 1.52 -5.82
N GLY A 239 2.09 1.62 -4.56
CA GLY A 239 1.73 0.68 -3.49
C GLY A 239 2.80 -0.40 -3.28
N CYS A 240 3.51 -0.77 -4.35
CA CYS A 240 4.81 -1.46 -4.49
C CYS A 240 5.88 -1.34 -3.38
N LEU A 241 5.89 -2.07 -2.25
CA LEU A 241 7.11 -2.15 -1.43
C LEU A 241 8.24 -2.79 -2.24
N VAL A 242 9.23 -1.98 -2.63
CA VAL A 242 10.43 -2.41 -3.35
C VAL A 242 11.62 -2.12 -2.47
N SER A 243 12.33 -3.17 -2.03
CA SER A 243 13.58 -2.96 -1.29
C SER A 243 14.73 -2.77 -2.26
N SER A 244 15.56 -1.76 -2.01
CA SER A 244 16.86 -1.64 -2.63
C SER A 244 17.76 -2.82 -2.21
N PRO A 245 18.80 -3.12 -3.00
CA PRO A 245 19.97 -3.82 -2.48
C PRO A 245 20.57 -3.08 -1.28
N ARG A 246 21.38 -3.77 -0.49
CA ARG A 246 22.20 -3.11 0.53
C ARG A 246 23.36 -2.39 -0.15
N HIS A 247 23.42 -1.07 0.00
CA HIS A 247 24.51 -0.25 -0.50
C HIS A 247 25.55 -0.06 0.60
N GLY A 248 26.65 -0.82 0.54
CA GLY A 248 27.74 -0.82 1.52
C GLY A 248 27.99 -2.18 2.17
N GLY A 249 28.76 -2.20 3.27
CA GLY A 249 29.28 -3.42 3.90
C GLY A 249 28.28 -4.23 4.75
N SER A 250 28.61 -5.51 4.98
CA SER A 250 27.83 -6.47 5.78
C SER A 250 28.39 -6.70 7.19
N TRP A 251 29.22 -5.78 7.68
CA TRP A 251 29.89 -5.92 8.98
C TRP A 251 28.93 -5.55 10.12
N GLY A 252 29.23 -6.02 11.34
CA GLY A 252 28.30 -6.08 12.47
C GLY A 252 27.95 -4.73 13.14
N GLY A 253 27.75 -3.66 12.36
CA GLY A 253 27.30 -2.37 12.86
C GLY A 253 25.86 -2.39 13.41
N GLN A 254 25.49 -1.34 14.15
CA GLN A 254 24.15 -1.19 14.70
C GLN A 254 23.17 -0.70 13.63
N ALA A 255 22.09 -1.46 13.40
CA ALA A 255 21.04 -1.09 12.47
C ALA A 255 20.03 -0.12 13.11
N TRP A 256 19.71 0.94 12.38
CA TRP A 256 18.68 1.93 12.71
C TRP A 256 17.62 1.94 11.62
N ALA A 257 16.35 1.81 12.01
CA ALA A 257 15.22 1.92 11.10
C ALA A 257 14.58 3.30 11.21
N VAL A 258 14.35 3.93 10.08
CA VAL A 258 13.62 5.19 9.89
C VAL A 258 12.31 4.85 9.18
N PRO A 259 11.26 4.44 9.91
CA PRO A 259 9.94 4.24 9.32
C PRO A 259 9.26 5.59 9.10
N LEU A 260 8.77 5.83 7.88
CA LEU A 260 7.96 6.99 7.56
C LEU A 260 6.47 6.64 7.75
N ASP A 261 5.69 7.58 8.28
CA ASP A 261 4.23 7.49 8.37
C ASP A 261 3.58 7.61 6.97
N TYR A 262 3.83 6.63 6.11
CA TYR A 262 3.32 6.59 4.74
C TYR A 262 1.78 6.49 4.69
N PRO A 263 1.10 7.23 3.77
CA PRO A 263 1.65 8.15 2.78
C PRO A 263 1.79 9.60 3.28
N ASN A 264 1.50 9.87 4.55
CA ASN A 264 1.43 11.24 5.09
C ASN A 264 2.80 11.86 5.38
N GLU A 265 3.84 11.05 5.52
CA GLU A 265 5.21 11.47 5.77
C GLU A 265 6.13 10.99 4.66
N TYR A 266 6.88 11.93 4.07
CA TYR A 266 7.80 11.70 2.96
C TYR A 266 9.07 12.53 3.12
N LEU A 267 10.17 12.07 2.55
CA LEU A 267 11.45 12.76 2.64
C LEU A 267 11.53 13.94 1.68
N ILE A 268 12.12 15.03 2.15
CA ILE A 268 12.31 16.26 1.36
C ILE A 268 13.79 16.66 1.26
N SER A 269 14.66 16.14 2.13
CA SER A 269 16.09 16.43 2.04
C SER A 269 16.92 15.42 2.84
N VAL A 270 18.20 15.31 2.49
CA VAL A 270 19.21 14.58 3.24
C VAL A 270 20.44 15.46 3.39
N PHE A 271 21.07 15.39 4.56
CA PHE A 271 22.33 16.06 4.85
C PHE A 271 23.14 15.24 5.85
N GLY A 272 24.41 15.57 6.04
CA GLY A 272 25.31 14.74 6.81
C GLY A 272 26.74 15.25 6.85
N TYR A 273 27.65 14.39 7.28
CA TYR A 273 29.08 14.70 7.38
C TYR A 273 29.88 13.63 6.63
N ILE A 274 30.95 14.06 5.96
CA ILE A 274 31.90 13.21 5.23
C ILE A 274 33.22 13.24 6.01
N THR A 275 33.85 12.07 6.16
CA THR A 275 35.18 11.97 6.79
C THR A 275 36.23 12.80 6.04
N GLU A 276 37.19 13.37 6.76
CA GLU A 276 38.29 14.16 6.16
C GLU A 276 39.56 13.33 5.91
N ASP A 277 39.48 12.02 6.11
CA ASP A 277 40.59 11.13 5.82
C ASP A 277 40.76 10.88 4.31
N SER A 278 41.73 10.04 3.93
CA SER A 278 42.01 9.73 2.53
C SER A 278 40.89 8.97 1.82
N TYR A 279 39.91 8.42 2.54
CA TYR A 279 38.83 7.61 1.99
C TYR A 279 37.55 8.42 1.72
N GLN A 280 37.32 9.49 2.50
CA GLN A 280 36.20 10.44 2.32
C GLN A 280 34.81 9.77 2.25
N VAL A 281 34.53 8.82 3.13
CA VAL A 281 33.24 8.12 3.22
C VAL A 281 32.21 8.90 4.05
N ILE A 282 30.92 8.54 3.91
CA ILE A 282 29.82 9.13 4.69
C ILE A 282 29.98 8.78 6.17
N ASN A 283 30.21 9.81 7.00
CA ASN A 283 30.39 9.68 8.43
C ASN A 283 29.07 9.70 9.20
N SER A 284 28.12 10.53 8.75
CA SER A 284 26.76 10.54 9.29
C SER A 284 25.70 10.99 8.28
N LEU A 285 24.45 10.62 8.56
CA LEU A 285 23.26 10.99 7.80
C LEU A 285 22.16 11.52 8.72
N ILE A 286 21.46 12.53 8.22
CA ILE A 286 20.24 13.10 8.79
C ILE A 286 19.21 13.14 7.65
N PHE A 287 18.07 12.50 7.88
CA PHE A 287 16.98 12.46 6.91
C PHE A 287 15.90 13.45 7.34
N HIS A 288 15.50 14.34 6.45
CA HIS A 288 14.51 15.37 6.73
C HIS A 288 13.22 15.07 5.96
N SER A 289 12.11 14.92 6.68
CA SER A 289 10.76 14.72 6.14
C SER A 289 9.93 15.99 6.20
N ASN A 290 8.77 15.98 5.55
CA ASN A 290 7.76 17.04 5.65
C ASN A 290 7.20 17.23 7.09
N LYS A 291 7.47 16.30 8.02
CA LYS A 291 7.00 16.37 9.41
C LYS A 291 8.11 16.59 10.43
N ARG A 292 9.28 15.95 10.23
CA ARG A 292 10.35 15.88 11.24
C ARG A 292 11.70 15.51 10.62
N SER A 293 12.75 15.59 11.42
CA SER A 293 14.07 15.08 11.06
C SER A 293 14.40 13.79 11.82
N TYR A 294 15.13 12.89 11.18
CA TYR A 294 15.64 11.64 11.74
C TYR A 294 17.16 11.64 11.77
N GLY A 295 17.72 11.18 12.88
CA GLY A 295 19.16 11.16 13.11
C GLY A 295 19.61 12.29 14.04
N PRO A 296 20.91 12.64 14.04
CA PRO A 296 21.97 12.07 13.20
C PRO A 296 22.21 10.58 13.46
N PHE A 297 22.48 9.85 12.40
CA PHE A 297 23.02 8.49 12.46
C PHE A 297 24.50 8.56 12.11
N GLY A 298 25.39 8.06 12.97
CA GLY A 298 26.86 8.17 12.79
C GLY A 298 27.50 9.37 13.50
N ASN A 299 28.74 9.70 13.13
CA ASN A 299 29.53 10.76 13.75
C ASN A 299 29.43 12.09 12.95
N LYS A 300 29.27 13.21 13.67
CA LYS A 300 29.10 14.57 13.12
C LYS A 300 30.43 15.30 12.88
N GLU A 301 31.52 14.55 12.73
CA GLU A 301 32.86 15.10 12.48
C GLU A 301 33.18 15.08 10.99
N GLY A 302 33.94 16.07 10.53
CA GLY A 302 34.40 16.20 9.14
C GLY A 302 33.58 17.20 8.32
N LYS A 303 33.62 17.03 7.00
CA LYS A 303 33.04 17.98 6.03
C LYS A 303 31.53 17.82 5.93
N PHE A 304 30.79 18.84 6.33
CA PHE A 304 29.33 18.88 6.19
C PHE A 304 28.88 18.91 4.72
N PHE A 305 27.79 18.22 4.40
CA PHE A 305 27.08 18.32 3.13
C PHE A 305 25.57 18.39 3.35
N LYS A 306 24.87 19.06 2.44
CA LYS A 306 23.42 19.15 2.41
C LYS A 306 22.93 19.14 0.97
N PHE A 307 21.83 18.42 0.71
CA PHE A 307 21.16 18.51 -0.58
C PHE A 307 20.57 19.92 -0.74
N PRO A 308 20.82 20.61 -1.87
CA PRO A 308 20.24 21.91 -2.12
C PRO A 308 18.71 21.81 -2.08
N PRO A 309 18.00 22.89 -1.74
CA PRO A 309 16.55 22.88 -1.71
C PRO A 309 16.02 22.56 -3.11
N VAL A 310 15.29 21.44 -3.22
CA VAL A 310 14.57 21.01 -4.42
C VAL A 310 13.11 20.83 -4.04
N ASP A 311 12.22 21.40 -4.86
CA ASP A 311 10.78 21.23 -4.68
C ASP A 311 10.38 19.78 -4.98
N GLY A 312 9.58 19.18 -4.11
CA GLY A 312 9.14 17.80 -4.26
C GLY A 312 9.47 16.91 -3.06
N LYS A 313 9.42 15.60 -3.28
CA LYS A 313 9.86 14.59 -2.33
C LYS A 313 10.98 13.75 -2.94
N ILE A 314 11.80 13.14 -2.10
CA ILE A 314 12.80 12.17 -2.53
C ILE A 314 12.07 10.89 -2.94
N ILE A 315 12.36 10.40 -4.14
CA ILE A 315 11.74 9.21 -4.73
C ILE A 315 12.74 8.12 -5.11
N GLY A 316 14.02 8.32 -4.85
CA GLY A 316 15.08 7.39 -5.23
C GLY A 316 16.44 7.87 -4.72
N PHE A 317 17.38 6.94 -4.54
CA PHE A 317 18.76 7.24 -4.17
C PHE A 317 19.74 6.67 -5.19
N HIS A 318 20.87 7.36 -5.34
CA HIS A 318 22.01 6.93 -6.14
C HIS A 318 23.30 7.33 -5.42
N GLY A 319 24.44 6.77 -5.78
CA GLY A 319 25.70 7.07 -5.11
C GLY A 319 26.81 6.09 -5.44
N SER A 320 27.73 5.91 -4.51
CA SER A 320 28.76 4.87 -4.59
C SER A 320 28.97 4.21 -3.24
N CYS A 321 29.29 2.92 -3.26
CA CYS A 321 29.54 2.14 -2.06
C CYS A 321 30.55 1.01 -2.31
N GLY A 322 31.33 0.69 -1.29
CA GLY A 322 32.20 -0.48 -1.24
C GLY A 322 32.08 -1.18 0.11
N PHE A 323 33.14 -1.14 0.92
CA PHE A 323 33.06 -1.60 2.32
C PHE A 323 32.17 -0.70 3.20
N TYR A 324 32.00 0.56 2.79
CA TYR A 324 31.18 1.58 3.46
C TYR A 324 30.29 2.27 2.43
N LEU A 325 29.44 3.19 2.88
CA LEU A 325 28.76 4.13 1.99
C LEU A 325 29.72 5.28 1.65
N ASP A 326 30.26 5.29 0.44
CA ASP A 326 31.24 6.28 -0.01
C ASP A 326 30.57 7.62 -0.38
N SER A 327 29.45 7.58 -1.10
CA SER A 327 28.71 8.78 -1.50
C SER A 327 27.20 8.54 -1.65
N ILE A 328 26.40 9.61 -1.51
CA ILE A 328 24.93 9.57 -1.59
C ILE A 328 24.35 10.78 -2.31
N GLY A 329 23.41 10.53 -3.21
CA GLY A 329 22.58 11.46 -3.95
C GLY A 329 21.15 10.95 -4.05
N ALA A 330 20.24 11.77 -4.55
CA ALA A 330 18.82 11.45 -4.59
C ALA A 330 18.11 12.01 -5.82
N TYR A 331 17.08 11.29 -6.26
CA TYR A 331 16.10 11.74 -7.23
C TYR A 331 14.91 12.41 -6.55
N PHE A 332 14.41 13.48 -7.14
CA PHE A 332 13.26 14.23 -6.65
C PHE A 332 12.06 14.08 -7.60
N GLY A 333 10.91 13.81 -7.01
CA GLY A 333 9.63 13.68 -7.69
C GLY A 333 8.59 14.64 -7.13
N PRO A 334 7.43 14.78 -7.81
CA PRO A 334 6.33 15.56 -7.28
C PRO A 334 5.87 14.99 -5.93
N VAL A 335 5.31 15.82 -5.06
CA VAL A 335 4.56 15.37 -3.87
C VAL A 335 3.23 14.79 -4.34
N SER A 336 3.30 13.69 -5.09
CA SER A 336 2.16 12.89 -5.48
C SER A 336 1.87 11.92 -4.37
N HIS A 337 0.80 12.12 -3.60
CA HIS A 337 0.29 11.07 -2.74
C HIS A 337 -0.45 10.06 -3.64
N PRO A 338 -0.08 8.77 -3.68
CA PRO A 338 -1.02 7.73 -4.09
C PRO A 338 -2.20 7.82 -3.10
N TYR A 339 -3.32 8.35 -3.57
CA TYR A 339 -4.40 8.86 -2.73
C TYR A 339 -5.17 7.72 -2.04
N PRO A 340 -5.09 7.50 -0.71
CA PRO A 340 -6.01 6.59 -0.05
C PRO A 340 -7.26 7.38 0.33
N PHE A 341 -8.30 7.36 -0.49
CA PHE A 341 -9.60 7.76 0.05
C PHE A 341 -9.92 6.71 1.12
N GLU A 342 -10.33 7.11 2.30
CA GLU A 342 -11.02 6.18 3.21
C GLU A 342 -12.53 6.16 2.93
N VAL A 343 -13.03 7.26 2.34
CA VAL A 343 -14.46 7.52 2.11
C VAL A 343 -14.60 8.42 0.88
N ILE A 344 -15.53 8.12 -0.02
CA ILE A 344 -15.94 8.92 -1.18
C ILE A 344 -17.46 9.04 -1.20
N GLY A 345 -17.97 10.20 -1.64
CA GLY A 345 -19.40 10.46 -1.78
C GLY A 345 -20.05 11.01 -0.50
N PRO A 346 -21.37 10.80 -0.28
CA PRO A 346 -22.28 10.16 -1.21
C PRO A 346 -22.63 11.12 -2.36
N PHE A 347 -22.72 10.60 -3.57
CA PHE A 347 -23.18 11.37 -4.72
C PHE A 347 -24.70 11.32 -4.78
N GLY A 348 -25.35 12.48 -4.63
CA GLY A 348 -26.80 12.61 -4.42
C GLY A 348 -27.10 13.18 -3.02
N ASN A 349 -28.35 13.46 -2.72
CA ASN A 349 -28.73 14.18 -1.49
C ASN A 349 -30.04 13.71 -0.83
N GLY A 350 -30.33 12.41 -0.89
CA GLY A 350 -31.54 11.84 -0.27
C GLY A 350 -31.52 11.88 1.27
N GLU A 351 -32.72 11.91 1.85
CA GLU A 351 -32.91 12.06 3.31
C GLU A 351 -32.83 10.73 4.07
N ASN A 352 -33.25 9.62 3.45
CA ASN A 352 -33.28 8.30 4.06
C ASN A 352 -31.92 7.60 3.97
N ARG A 353 -31.02 7.94 4.89
CA ARG A 353 -29.62 7.48 4.87
C ARG A 353 -29.44 6.04 5.35
N TRP A 354 -28.45 5.36 4.78
CA TRP A 354 -27.99 4.03 5.16
C TRP A 354 -26.46 3.95 5.08
N ASP A 355 -25.87 3.03 5.83
CA ASP A 355 -24.42 2.81 5.91
C ASP A 355 -24.14 1.34 6.27
N ASP A 356 -23.46 0.61 5.39
CA ASP A 356 -23.08 -0.80 5.59
C ASP A 356 -21.85 -0.95 6.50
N GLY A 357 -21.16 0.16 6.79
CA GLY A 357 -19.89 0.22 7.49
C GLY A 357 -18.69 -0.20 6.64
N LYS A 358 -17.50 -0.11 7.25
CA LYS A 358 -16.26 -0.68 6.71
C LYS A 358 -16.30 -2.21 6.86
N ASN A 359 -16.40 -2.93 5.75
CA ASN A 359 -16.30 -4.40 5.71
C ASN A 359 -14.91 -4.78 5.18
N THR A 360 -14.60 -6.08 4.98
CA THR A 360 -13.27 -6.49 4.49
C THR A 360 -13.17 -6.48 2.96
N ASP A 361 -14.16 -7.04 2.25
CA ASP A 361 -14.23 -7.07 0.79
C ASP A 361 -15.68 -7.18 0.29
N VAL A 362 -15.97 -6.54 -0.84
CA VAL A 362 -17.20 -6.74 -1.61
C VAL A 362 -17.10 -8.05 -2.40
N ARG A 363 -18.14 -8.89 -2.36
CA ARG A 363 -18.18 -10.21 -3.01
C ARG A 363 -19.18 -10.29 -4.14
N GLN A 364 -20.37 -9.74 -3.91
CA GLN A 364 -21.43 -9.72 -4.89
C GLN A 364 -22.17 -8.39 -4.80
N ILE A 365 -22.58 -7.88 -5.95
CA ILE A 365 -23.52 -6.75 -6.04
C ILE A 365 -24.67 -7.19 -6.93
N VAL A 366 -25.89 -7.06 -6.43
CA VAL A 366 -27.10 -7.20 -7.22
C VAL A 366 -27.68 -5.80 -7.44
N VAL A 367 -27.79 -5.39 -8.69
CA VAL A 367 -28.38 -4.12 -9.10
C VAL A 367 -29.72 -4.40 -9.74
N VAL A 368 -30.78 -3.76 -9.24
CA VAL A 368 -32.10 -3.76 -9.89
C VAL A 368 -32.30 -2.42 -10.56
N SER A 369 -32.48 -2.44 -11.87
CA SER A 369 -32.55 -1.20 -12.67
C SER A 369 -33.62 -1.26 -13.75
N GLY A 370 -34.27 -0.12 -13.99
CA GLY A 370 -35.17 0.15 -15.10
C GLY A 370 -34.77 1.45 -15.81
N SER A 371 -35.66 2.46 -15.80
CA SER A 371 -35.30 3.82 -16.22
C SER A 371 -34.35 4.54 -15.25
N ALA A 372 -34.26 4.05 -14.02
CA ALA A 372 -33.32 4.47 -12.98
C ALA A 372 -32.90 3.27 -12.12
N ILE A 373 -31.97 3.47 -11.18
CA ILE A 373 -31.57 2.44 -10.21
C ILE A 373 -32.62 2.35 -9.10
N GLU A 374 -33.35 1.24 -9.07
CA GLU A 374 -34.42 0.98 -8.10
C GLU A 374 -33.84 0.55 -6.75
N SER A 375 -32.93 -0.43 -6.80
CA SER A 375 -32.29 -0.96 -5.58
C SER A 375 -30.92 -1.56 -5.85
N ILE A 376 -30.11 -1.63 -4.80
CA ILE A 376 -28.81 -2.30 -4.79
C ILE A 376 -28.73 -3.21 -3.57
N ASN A 377 -28.23 -4.43 -3.74
CA ASN A 377 -27.92 -5.35 -2.65
C ASN A 377 -26.46 -5.75 -2.73
N ILE A 378 -25.73 -5.58 -1.63
CA ILE A 378 -24.28 -5.77 -1.57
C ILE A 378 -23.97 -6.86 -0.54
N THR A 379 -23.23 -7.87 -0.98
CA THR A 379 -22.76 -8.97 -0.13
C THR A 379 -21.26 -8.84 0.11
N TYR A 380 -20.85 -8.89 1.36
CA TYR A 380 -19.45 -8.78 1.80
C TYR A 380 -18.85 -10.14 2.21
N GLU A 381 -17.53 -10.20 2.47
CA GLU A 381 -16.78 -11.44 2.74
C GLU A 381 -17.33 -12.30 3.88
N GLU A 382 -17.90 -11.70 4.92
CA GLU A 382 -18.47 -12.43 6.05
C GLU A 382 -19.86 -13.04 5.75
N GLY A 383 -20.34 -12.95 4.50
CA GLY A 383 -21.65 -13.42 4.09
C GLY A 383 -22.80 -12.49 4.49
N ARG A 384 -22.49 -11.29 5.01
CA ARG A 384 -23.48 -10.26 5.32
C ARG A 384 -23.93 -9.58 4.03
N SER A 385 -25.24 -9.56 3.79
CA SER A 385 -25.87 -8.89 2.64
C SER A 385 -26.76 -7.75 3.10
N PHE A 386 -26.64 -6.60 2.45
CA PHE A 386 -27.40 -5.38 2.76
C PHE A 386 -28.11 -4.87 1.50
N GLY A 387 -29.44 -4.80 1.55
CA GLY A 387 -30.28 -4.31 0.46
C GLY A 387 -30.79 -2.88 0.71
N HIS A 388 -30.70 -2.03 -0.29
CA HIS A 388 -31.06 -0.61 -0.24
C HIS A 388 -31.92 -0.22 -1.44
N GLY A 389 -33.04 0.47 -1.21
CA GLY A 389 -34.06 0.79 -2.22
C GLY A 389 -35.25 -0.17 -2.21
N ALA A 390 -36.17 0.00 -3.17
CA ALA A 390 -37.35 -0.86 -3.33
C ALA A 390 -37.30 -1.55 -4.70
N SER A 391 -37.69 -2.83 -4.77
CA SER A 391 -37.69 -3.60 -6.01
C SER A 391 -39.13 -3.77 -6.51
N ASP A 392 -39.58 -2.90 -7.40
CA ASP A 392 -40.97 -2.89 -7.90
C ASP A 392 -41.09 -3.33 -9.38
N GLY A 393 -40.05 -3.95 -9.95
CA GLY A 393 -40.14 -4.65 -11.23
C GLY A 393 -39.00 -4.46 -12.23
N GLY A 394 -37.88 -3.85 -11.84
CA GLY A 394 -36.70 -3.67 -12.70
C GLY A 394 -35.94 -4.96 -13.06
N GLU A 395 -35.03 -4.85 -14.03
CA GLU A 395 -34.13 -5.93 -14.45
C GLU A 395 -33.06 -6.19 -13.37
N ILE A 396 -32.89 -7.46 -13.01
CA ILE A 396 -31.96 -7.89 -11.96
C ILE A 396 -30.62 -8.29 -12.59
N ASN A 397 -29.58 -7.52 -12.29
CA ASN A 397 -28.21 -7.77 -12.73
C ASN A 397 -27.32 -8.17 -11.55
N THR A 398 -26.67 -9.33 -11.64
CA THR A 398 -25.79 -9.84 -10.58
C THR A 398 -24.32 -9.78 -11.00
N ILE A 399 -23.53 -9.05 -10.21
CA ILE A 399 -22.07 -8.94 -10.32
C ILE A 399 -21.46 -9.89 -9.29
N ASN A 400 -20.68 -10.87 -9.74
CA ASN A 400 -19.87 -11.72 -8.89
C ASN A 400 -18.40 -11.39 -9.10
N LEU A 401 -17.72 -10.98 -8.02
CA LEU A 401 -16.29 -10.68 -8.03
C LEU A 401 -15.50 -11.95 -7.68
N ASP A 402 -14.39 -12.19 -8.39
CA ASP A 402 -13.46 -13.26 -8.04
C ASP A 402 -12.77 -12.96 -6.69
N TRP A 403 -13.33 -13.49 -5.60
CA TRP A 403 -13.03 -13.06 -4.23
C TRP A 403 -11.55 -13.01 -3.83
N LEU A 404 -10.63 -13.70 -4.51
CA LEU A 404 -9.19 -13.69 -4.22
C LEU A 404 -8.37 -12.69 -5.05
N THR A 405 -8.87 -12.31 -6.21
CA THR A 405 -8.06 -11.64 -7.25
C THR A 405 -8.77 -10.45 -7.88
N GLU A 406 -10.06 -10.28 -7.61
CA GLU A 406 -10.87 -9.20 -8.12
C GLU A 406 -11.53 -8.43 -6.99
N TYR A 407 -11.36 -7.11 -7.02
CA TYR A 407 -11.92 -6.16 -6.07
C TYR A 407 -12.35 -4.90 -6.80
N LEU A 408 -13.34 -4.19 -6.26
CA LEU A 408 -13.82 -2.95 -6.84
C LEU A 408 -12.83 -1.81 -6.57
N THR A 409 -12.54 -1.04 -7.60
CA THR A 409 -11.61 0.10 -7.57
C THR A 409 -12.33 1.44 -7.73
N SER A 410 -13.49 1.45 -8.36
CA SER A 410 -14.28 2.66 -8.57
C SER A 410 -15.73 2.33 -8.91
N VAL A 411 -16.62 3.31 -8.71
CA VAL A 411 -17.99 3.32 -9.22
C VAL A 411 -18.22 4.64 -9.92
N SER A 412 -18.91 4.61 -11.05
CA SER A 412 -19.35 5.81 -11.77
C SER A 412 -20.80 5.65 -12.19
N GLY A 413 -21.43 6.74 -12.62
CA GLY A 413 -22.84 6.70 -12.97
C GLY A 413 -23.39 8.06 -13.34
N TYR A 414 -24.71 8.14 -13.44
CA TYR A 414 -25.43 9.37 -13.72
C TYR A 414 -26.52 9.60 -12.67
N ILE A 415 -26.68 10.86 -12.26
CA ILE A 415 -27.73 11.32 -11.36
C ILE A 415 -28.61 12.37 -12.04
N ALA A 416 -29.92 12.30 -11.86
CA ALA A 416 -30.86 13.31 -12.32
C ALA A 416 -31.83 13.71 -11.22
N ASN A 417 -32.52 14.83 -11.42
CA ASN A 417 -33.55 15.30 -10.51
C ASN A 417 -34.92 14.97 -11.09
N ASP A 418 -35.58 14.00 -10.47
CA ASP A 418 -36.90 13.53 -10.85
C ASP A 418 -37.91 13.97 -9.79
N LEU A 419 -38.92 14.76 -10.21
CA LEU A 419 -40.02 15.22 -9.35
C LEU A 419 -39.56 15.85 -8.02
N GLY A 420 -38.39 16.50 -8.02
CA GLY A 420 -37.82 17.19 -6.84
C GLY A 420 -36.91 16.33 -5.97
N SER A 421 -36.67 15.06 -6.32
CA SER A 421 -35.70 14.18 -5.66
C SER A 421 -34.51 13.88 -6.57
N THR A 422 -33.29 13.88 -6.02
CA THR A 422 -32.12 13.39 -6.77
C THR A 422 -32.12 11.87 -6.78
N ILE A 423 -32.04 11.27 -7.97
CA ILE A 423 -32.09 9.82 -8.21
C ILE A 423 -30.85 9.40 -9.00
N ILE A 424 -30.30 8.23 -8.68
CA ILE A 424 -29.25 7.58 -9.46
C ILE A 424 -29.91 6.87 -10.65
N HIS A 425 -29.60 7.32 -11.87
CA HIS A 425 -30.14 6.74 -13.10
C HIS A 425 -29.29 5.59 -13.62
N SER A 426 -27.97 5.63 -13.40
CA SER A 426 -27.11 4.52 -13.76
C SER A 426 -25.94 4.31 -12.83
N LEU A 427 -25.44 3.08 -12.83
CA LEU A 427 -24.24 2.65 -12.13
C LEU A 427 -23.35 1.79 -13.04
N THR A 428 -22.07 2.08 -12.99
CA THR A 428 -21.00 1.33 -13.64
C THR A 428 -19.94 1.05 -12.58
N PHE A 429 -19.68 -0.23 -12.31
CA PHE A 429 -18.69 -0.67 -11.33
C PHE A 429 -17.41 -1.03 -12.05
N GLN A 430 -16.28 -0.52 -11.58
CA GLN A 430 -14.96 -0.87 -12.08
C GLN A 430 -14.23 -1.73 -11.05
N SER A 431 -13.71 -2.88 -11.48
CA SER A 431 -12.78 -3.69 -10.71
C SER A 431 -11.35 -3.51 -11.21
N ASN A 432 -10.39 -4.10 -10.51
CA ASN A 432 -9.01 -4.21 -10.98
C ASN A 432 -8.84 -5.11 -12.21
N LYS A 433 -9.89 -5.82 -12.65
CA LYS A 433 -9.85 -6.70 -13.83
C LYS A 433 -10.74 -6.22 -14.98
N ARG A 434 -11.94 -5.74 -14.69
CA ARG A 434 -12.99 -5.47 -15.68
C ARG A 434 -13.99 -4.45 -15.20
N THR A 435 -14.86 -4.04 -16.11
CA THR A 435 -15.95 -3.10 -15.86
C THR A 435 -17.29 -3.83 -15.95
N TYR A 436 -18.22 -3.51 -15.06
CA TYR A 436 -19.58 -4.02 -15.00
C TYR A 436 -20.57 -2.88 -15.19
N GLY A 437 -21.58 -3.08 -16.04
CA GLY A 437 -22.56 -2.06 -16.42
C GLY A 437 -22.22 -1.38 -17.75
N PRO A 438 -22.81 -0.21 -18.05
CA PRO A 438 -23.72 0.55 -17.19
C PRO A 438 -25.05 -0.19 -16.96
N PHE A 439 -25.54 -0.13 -15.73
CA PHE A 439 -26.90 -0.56 -15.38
C PHE A 439 -27.79 0.68 -15.30
N GLY A 440 -29.03 0.62 -15.82
CA GLY A 440 -29.94 1.78 -15.89
C GLY A 440 -29.71 2.68 -17.12
N THR A 441 -29.97 3.99 -16.99
CA THR A 441 -29.88 4.95 -18.10
C THR A 441 -28.86 6.06 -17.84
N GLU A 442 -28.10 6.45 -18.86
CA GLU A 442 -27.07 7.50 -18.75
C GLU A 442 -27.65 8.91 -18.92
N THR A 443 -28.66 9.25 -18.11
CA THR A 443 -29.36 10.53 -18.16
C THR A 443 -29.02 11.41 -16.95
N GLY A 444 -28.83 12.72 -17.19
CA GLY A 444 -28.52 13.69 -16.14
C GLY A 444 -27.03 14.00 -16.01
N ARG A 445 -26.60 14.33 -14.78
CA ARG A 445 -25.23 14.71 -14.44
C ARG A 445 -24.40 13.47 -14.14
N LYS A 446 -23.27 13.31 -14.82
CA LYS A 446 -22.30 12.25 -14.55
C LYS A 446 -21.61 12.44 -13.19
N PHE A 447 -21.37 11.34 -12.48
CA PHE A 447 -20.48 11.24 -11.33
C PHE A 447 -19.50 10.06 -11.50
N SER A 448 -18.33 10.16 -10.88
CA SER A 448 -17.35 9.08 -10.81
C SER A 448 -16.61 9.15 -9.48
N PHE A 449 -16.34 7.98 -8.91
CA PHE A 449 -15.40 7.86 -7.82
C PHE A 449 -14.02 7.99 -8.45
N PRO A 450 -13.15 8.91 -7.99
CA PRO A 450 -11.81 9.05 -8.53
C PRO A 450 -11.08 7.70 -8.40
N ALA A 451 -10.24 7.34 -9.37
CA ALA A 451 -9.46 6.11 -9.28
C ALA A 451 -8.43 6.26 -8.15
N THR A 452 -8.65 5.63 -7.01
CA THR A 452 -7.89 5.95 -5.80
C THR A 452 -6.60 5.15 -5.68
N GLY A 453 -6.45 4.07 -6.44
CA GLY A 453 -5.44 3.05 -6.14
C GLY A 453 -5.76 2.28 -4.85
N GLY A 454 -6.99 2.42 -4.33
CA GLY A 454 -7.57 1.65 -3.22
C GLY A 454 -8.67 0.70 -3.68
N LYS A 455 -9.10 -0.21 -2.80
CA LYS A 455 -10.24 -1.10 -3.01
C LYS A 455 -11.46 -0.57 -2.25
N ILE A 456 -12.65 -0.76 -2.81
CA ILE A 456 -13.90 -0.45 -2.12
C ILE A 456 -14.22 -1.57 -1.14
N ILE A 457 -14.39 -1.20 0.12
CA ILE A 457 -14.62 -2.12 1.25
C ILE A 457 -15.99 -1.95 1.91
N GLY A 458 -16.78 -0.98 1.47
CA GLY A 458 -18.09 -0.69 2.04
C GLY A 458 -18.81 0.37 1.24
N PHE A 459 -20.13 0.45 1.40
CA PHE A 459 -20.97 1.46 0.79
C PHE A 459 -21.86 2.14 1.82
N TYR A 460 -22.22 3.38 1.53
CA TYR A 460 -23.19 4.14 2.30
C TYR A 460 -23.94 5.08 1.35
N GLY A 461 -25.09 5.59 1.74
CA GLY A 461 -25.89 6.38 0.82
C GLY A 461 -27.25 6.74 1.37
N SER A 462 -28.21 6.94 0.46
CA SER A 462 -29.60 7.16 0.78
C SER A 462 -30.52 6.52 -0.25
N SER A 463 -31.68 6.04 0.20
CA SER A 463 -32.64 5.35 -0.66
C SER A 463 -34.08 5.54 -0.19
N GLY A 464 -34.99 5.71 -1.14
CA GLY A 464 -36.44 5.69 -0.93
C GLY A 464 -37.07 4.60 -1.80
N SER A 465 -37.98 5.00 -2.69
CA SER A 465 -38.47 4.12 -3.77
C SER A 465 -37.39 3.81 -4.82
N HIS A 466 -36.34 4.63 -4.90
CA HIS A 466 -35.18 4.45 -5.75
C HIS A 466 -33.89 4.75 -4.96
N LEU A 467 -32.74 4.40 -5.53
CA LEU A 467 -31.45 4.80 -4.99
C LEU A 467 -31.22 6.29 -5.23
N GLN A 468 -31.07 7.07 -4.15
CA GLN A 468 -30.99 8.54 -4.20
C GLN A 468 -29.56 9.06 -4.08
N SER A 469 -28.72 8.38 -3.31
CA SER A 469 -27.30 8.69 -3.25
C SER A 469 -26.43 7.47 -2.96
N LEU A 470 -25.18 7.51 -3.42
CA LEU A 470 -24.22 6.44 -3.20
C LEU A 470 -22.81 6.99 -2.93
N GLY A 471 -22.20 6.52 -1.86
CA GLY A 471 -20.81 6.70 -1.49
C GLY A 471 -20.18 5.35 -1.14
N ALA A 472 -18.86 5.35 -1.00
CA ALA A 472 -18.10 4.14 -0.69
C ALA A 472 -16.99 4.40 0.32
N TYR A 473 -16.72 3.39 1.14
CA TYR A 473 -15.52 3.28 1.93
C TYR A 473 -14.43 2.63 1.12
N PHE A 474 -13.23 3.17 1.24
CA PHE A 474 -12.05 2.71 0.53
C PHE A 474 -10.98 2.30 1.53
N GLU A 475 -10.21 1.31 1.15
CA GLU A 475 -8.97 0.92 1.84
C GLU A 475 -7.84 1.06 0.82
N PRO A 476 -6.72 1.74 1.16
CA PRO A 476 -5.54 1.69 0.30
C PRO A 476 -5.24 0.24 -0.01
N ILE A 477 -4.97 -0.05 -1.29
CA ILE A 477 -4.42 -1.34 -1.64
C ILE A 477 -2.98 -1.27 -1.15
N SER A 478 -2.77 -1.56 0.14
CA SER A 478 -1.56 -2.19 0.64
C SER A 478 -1.53 -3.53 -0.07
N HIS A 479 -1.14 -3.46 -1.33
CA HIS A 479 -1.02 -4.55 -2.26
C HIS A 479 -0.67 -5.87 -1.59
N LEU A 480 -1.63 -6.77 -1.79
CA LEU A 480 -1.72 -8.14 -1.31
C LEU A 480 -2.17 -8.18 0.14
N TYR A 481 -3.40 -8.69 0.33
CA TYR A 481 -3.97 -9.29 1.55
C TYR A 481 -2.91 -9.52 2.63
N PRO A 482 -3.20 -9.19 3.91
CA PRO A 482 -2.20 -9.21 4.98
C PRO A 482 -1.34 -10.46 4.82
N ILE A 483 -0.04 -10.26 4.51
CA ILE A 483 0.91 -11.35 4.33
C ILE A 483 0.61 -12.33 5.45
N LYS A 484 0.07 -13.49 5.10
CA LYS A 484 -0.51 -14.36 6.12
C LYS A 484 0.67 -14.95 6.84
N TYR A 485 0.83 -14.50 8.08
CA TYR A 485 1.75 -15.05 9.05
C TYR A 485 1.12 -16.34 9.59
N LEU A 486 1.63 -17.48 9.13
CA LEU A 486 1.09 -18.79 9.48
C LEU A 486 2.13 -19.57 10.27
N GLY A 487 1.77 -19.95 11.49
CA GLY A 487 2.67 -20.58 12.45
C GLY A 487 3.28 -19.57 13.44
N PRO A 488 4.47 -19.84 14.03
CA PRO A 488 5.30 -21.01 13.78
C PRO A 488 4.69 -22.28 14.38
N PHE A 489 4.71 -23.36 13.62
CA PHE A 489 4.27 -24.69 14.04
C PHE A 489 5.46 -25.45 14.62
N GLY A 490 5.35 -25.92 15.86
CA GLY A 490 6.45 -26.60 16.55
C GLY A 490 6.48 -26.30 18.05
N GLY A 491 7.66 -26.39 18.64
CA GLY A 491 7.91 -26.11 20.05
C GLY A 491 8.24 -24.66 20.36
N GLN A 492 8.27 -24.36 21.66
CA GLN A 492 8.65 -23.04 22.19
C GLN A 492 10.17 -22.92 22.46
N GLY A 493 10.94 -23.97 22.16
CA GLY A 493 12.39 -23.99 22.31
C GLY A 493 13.12 -23.15 21.26
N GLY A 494 14.43 -22.97 21.44
CA GLY A 494 15.32 -22.25 20.53
C GLY A 494 15.13 -20.74 20.47
N ASP A 495 16.02 -20.08 19.76
CA ASP A 495 16.00 -18.64 19.53
C ASP A 495 15.11 -18.32 18.31
N PRO A 496 14.31 -17.24 18.37
CA PRO A 496 13.48 -16.83 17.26
C PRO A 496 14.34 -16.32 16.10
N TRP A 497 13.91 -16.61 14.89
CA TRP A 497 14.52 -16.13 13.65
C TRP A 497 13.45 -15.77 12.63
N ASP A 498 13.80 -14.86 11.73
CA ASP A 498 12.92 -14.35 10.68
C ASP A 498 13.77 -13.97 9.47
N ASP A 499 13.56 -14.64 8.34
CA ASP A 499 14.30 -14.37 7.11
C ASP A 499 13.76 -13.15 6.34
N GLY A 500 12.56 -12.67 6.69
CA GLY A 500 11.87 -11.60 5.98
C GLY A 500 11.01 -12.09 4.82
N LYS A 501 10.65 -11.16 3.94
CA LYS A 501 9.70 -11.35 2.83
C LYS A 501 10.41 -11.11 1.51
N PHE A 502 10.19 -12.00 0.55
CA PHE A 502 10.87 -11.99 -0.75
C PHE A 502 9.87 -12.16 -1.92
N ASN A 503 10.33 -12.17 -3.16
CA ASN A 503 9.45 -12.37 -4.32
C ASN A 503 9.03 -13.85 -4.47
N GLY A 504 9.86 -14.77 -3.96
CA GLY A 504 9.60 -16.20 -3.96
C GLY A 504 10.80 -17.02 -3.47
N VAL A 505 10.60 -18.32 -3.35
CA VAL A 505 11.62 -19.29 -2.91
C VAL A 505 12.14 -20.04 -4.13
N LYS A 506 13.46 -20.11 -4.30
CA LYS A 506 14.15 -20.82 -5.39
C LYS A 506 14.64 -22.20 -4.97
N LYS A 507 15.27 -22.30 -3.79
CA LYS A 507 15.80 -23.57 -3.26
C LYS A 507 15.59 -23.70 -1.76
N ILE A 508 15.54 -24.94 -1.30
CA ILE A 508 15.49 -25.28 0.14
C ILE A 508 16.57 -26.31 0.40
N LYS A 509 17.42 -26.06 1.41
CA LYS A 509 18.38 -27.04 1.92
C LYS A 509 17.92 -27.49 3.30
N ILE A 510 17.77 -28.79 3.47
CA ILE A 510 17.29 -29.43 4.70
C ILE A 510 18.33 -30.46 5.12
N MET A 511 18.77 -30.40 6.37
CA MET A 511 19.63 -31.44 6.95
C MET A 511 18.81 -32.31 7.88
N LEU A 512 18.87 -33.62 7.66
CA LEU A 512 18.15 -34.63 8.44
C LEU A 512 19.12 -35.46 9.28
N GLU A 513 18.71 -35.70 10.53
CA GLU A 513 19.26 -36.76 11.37
C GLU A 513 18.08 -37.57 11.96
N ASN A 514 17.95 -37.62 13.29
CA ASN A 514 16.76 -38.19 13.95
C ASN A 514 15.51 -37.28 13.85
N VAL A 515 15.71 -36.00 13.52
CA VAL A 515 14.72 -34.94 13.30
C VAL A 515 15.23 -33.98 12.22
N VAL A 516 14.45 -32.95 11.84
CA VAL A 516 14.95 -31.85 11.01
C VAL A 516 15.95 -31.02 11.82
N ASN A 517 17.23 -31.12 11.46
CA ASN A 517 18.31 -30.53 12.27
C ASN A 517 18.56 -29.07 11.89
N CYS A 518 18.69 -28.79 10.59
CA CYS A 518 18.77 -27.41 10.12
C CYS A 518 18.11 -27.21 8.76
N ILE A 519 17.73 -25.96 8.49
CA ILE A 519 17.12 -25.55 7.23
C ILE A 519 17.67 -24.19 6.77
N SER A 520 17.81 -24.01 5.46
CA SER A 520 18.09 -22.71 4.85
C SER A 520 17.43 -22.60 3.49
N PHE A 521 17.21 -21.37 3.04
CA PHE A 521 16.42 -21.06 1.86
C PHE A 521 17.20 -20.15 0.92
N GLU A 522 17.07 -20.38 -0.38
CA GLU A 522 17.47 -19.42 -1.41
C GLU A 522 16.21 -18.69 -1.89
N TYR A 523 16.20 -17.37 -1.76
CA TYR A 523 15.10 -16.51 -2.14
C TYR A 523 15.42 -15.69 -3.39
N ASP A 524 14.36 -15.22 -4.05
CA ASP A 524 14.42 -14.18 -5.06
C ASP A 524 14.19 -12.80 -4.42
N ALA A 525 15.24 -12.00 -4.33
CA ALA A 525 15.16 -10.60 -3.90
C ALA A 525 15.23 -9.71 -5.14
N CYS A 526 14.07 -9.41 -5.73
CA CYS A 526 13.96 -8.54 -6.91
C CYS A 526 14.83 -8.98 -8.11
N GLY A 527 14.91 -10.30 -8.36
CA GLY A 527 15.70 -10.88 -9.46
C GLY A 527 17.06 -11.42 -9.04
N GLU A 528 17.57 -11.04 -7.86
CA GLU A 528 18.80 -11.58 -7.30
C GLU A 528 18.55 -12.80 -6.39
N SER A 529 19.49 -13.75 -6.37
CA SER A 529 19.42 -14.92 -5.49
C SER A 529 20.14 -14.65 -4.17
N ILE A 530 19.40 -14.70 -3.06
CA ILE A 530 19.96 -14.50 -1.71
C ILE A 530 19.71 -15.75 -0.85
N TRP A 531 20.74 -16.22 -0.16
CA TRP A 531 20.60 -17.30 0.83
C TRP A 531 20.32 -16.73 2.21
N SER A 532 19.38 -17.33 2.95
CA SER A 532 19.25 -17.06 4.38
C SER A 532 20.36 -17.71 5.21
N SER A 533 20.46 -17.27 6.46
CA SER A 533 21.23 -17.98 7.47
C SER A 533 20.73 -19.41 7.65
N THR A 534 21.62 -20.34 7.99
CA THR A 534 21.21 -21.69 8.37
C THR A 534 20.57 -21.66 9.75
N HIS A 535 19.31 -22.11 9.84
CA HIS A 535 18.54 -22.17 11.08
C HIS A 535 18.65 -23.56 11.68
N GLY A 536 19.28 -23.68 12.85
CA GLY A 536 19.67 -24.94 13.47
C GLY A 536 21.19 -25.19 13.38
N HIS A 537 21.66 -26.33 13.89
CA HIS A 537 23.09 -26.66 13.86
C HIS A 537 23.46 -27.55 12.67
N SER A 538 24.51 -27.16 11.93
CA SER A 538 25.06 -27.97 10.85
C SER A 538 25.95 -29.08 11.42
N GLY A 539 25.49 -30.33 11.37
CA GLY A 539 26.22 -31.54 11.76
C GLY A 539 26.63 -32.40 10.56
N ASN A 540 26.97 -33.67 10.81
CA ASN A 540 27.30 -34.67 9.77
C ASN A 540 26.05 -35.38 9.18
N GLY A 541 24.87 -34.77 9.32
CA GLY A 541 23.59 -35.31 8.84
C GLY A 541 23.45 -35.34 7.31
N ASP A 542 22.40 -35.99 6.84
CA ASP A 542 22.12 -36.15 5.41
C ASP A 542 21.44 -34.89 4.85
N ILE A 543 22.03 -34.29 3.82
CA ILE A 543 21.54 -33.05 3.22
C ILE A 543 20.60 -33.38 2.05
N ARG A 544 19.42 -32.76 2.07
CA ARG A 544 18.42 -32.80 1.00
C ARG A 544 18.22 -31.41 0.44
N VAL A 545 18.20 -31.32 -0.89
CA VAL A 545 18.02 -30.05 -1.60
C VAL A 545 16.76 -30.14 -2.45
N VAL A 546 15.84 -29.22 -2.20
CA VAL A 546 14.67 -28.97 -3.04
C VAL A 546 15.04 -27.86 -4.01
N ASN A 547 14.95 -28.15 -5.31
CA ASN A 547 15.13 -27.15 -6.37
C ASN A 547 13.77 -26.88 -7.01
N LEU A 548 13.33 -25.62 -6.95
CA LEU A 548 12.12 -25.18 -7.60
C LEU A 548 12.51 -24.57 -8.97
N ASP A 549 11.78 -24.92 -10.02
CA ASP A 549 11.91 -24.31 -11.34
C ASP A 549 11.34 -22.87 -11.37
N TYR A 550 11.90 -21.99 -10.54
CA TYR A 550 11.44 -20.61 -10.37
C TYR A 550 11.69 -19.77 -11.65
N PRO A 551 10.74 -18.93 -12.10
CA PRO A 551 9.49 -18.54 -11.42
C PRO A 551 8.27 -19.42 -11.76
N ARG A 552 8.42 -20.49 -12.55
CA ARG A 552 7.30 -21.35 -12.99
C ARG A 552 6.82 -22.29 -11.88
N GLU A 553 7.73 -22.72 -11.00
CA GLU A 553 7.45 -23.49 -9.80
C GLU A 553 7.65 -22.64 -8.54
N PHE A 554 6.62 -22.55 -7.70
CA PHE A 554 6.64 -21.85 -6.42
C PHE A 554 5.86 -22.62 -5.36
N LEU A 555 6.25 -22.44 -4.09
CA LEU A 555 5.63 -23.13 -2.95
C LEU A 555 4.25 -22.57 -2.65
N THR A 556 3.30 -23.45 -2.33
CA THR A 556 1.90 -23.11 -1.99
C THR A 556 1.52 -23.60 -0.59
N SER A 557 2.21 -24.62 -0.08
CA SER A 557 1.92 -25.19 1.23
C SER A 557 3.16 -25.83 1.88
N VAL A 558 3.14 -25.90 3.21
CA VAL A 558 4.10 -26.68 4.02
C VAL A 558 3.33 -27.50 5.02
N SER A 559 3.65 -28.78 5.13
CA SER A 559 3.10 -29.67 6.15
C SER A 559 4.20 -30.51 6.78
N GLY A 560 3.90 -31.13 7.91
CA GLY A 560 4.90 -31.91 8.64
C GLY A 560 4.38 -32.54 9.91
N TYR A 561 5.28 -33.17 10.65
CA TYR A 561 4.99 -33.80 11.93
C TYR A 561 5.92 -33.28 13.02
N ILE A 562 5.37 -33.13 14.23
CA ILE A 562 6.07 -32.70 15.44
C ILE A 562 6.19 -33.91 16.36
N ARG A 563 7.38 -34.11 16.93
CA ARG A 563 7.65 -35.20 17.86
C ARG A 563 6.77 -35.11 19.12
N PRO A 564 6.25 -36.23 19.65
CA PRO A 564 5.42 -36.23 20.87
C PRO A 564 6.19 -35.99 22.17
N ASP A 565 7.45 -36.41 22.23
CA ASP A 565 8.27 -36.48 23.45
C ASP A 565 9.15 -35.23 23.67
N TYR A 566 9.51 -34.54 22.58
CA TYR A 566 10.13 -33.21 22.60
C TYR A 566 9.62 -32.43 21.39
N PRO A 567 9.16 -31.17 21.55
CA PRO A 567 8.45 -30.45 20.49
C PRO A 567 9.42 -29.87 19.45
N ALA A 568 10.05 -30.73 18.66
CA ALA A 568 10.87 -30.40 17.50
C ALA A 568 10.21 -30.91 16.22
N ILE A 569 10.53 -30.29 15.09
CA ILE A 569 10.01 -30.71 13.78
C ILE A 569 10.66 -32.04 13.37
N GLN A 570 9.84 -33.08 13.27
CA GLN A 570 10.26 -34.44 12.93
C GLN A 570 10.31 -34.67 11.42
N SER A 571 9.36 -34.10 10.68
CA SER A 571 9.36 -34.14 9.23
C SER A 571 8.76 -32.89 8.60
N LEU A 572 9.19 -32.61 7.37
CA LEU A 572 8.67 -31.55 6.52
C LEU A 572 8.32 -32.07 5.12
N THR A 573 7.22 -31.56 4.58
CA THR A 573 6.77 -31.74 3.20
C THR A 573 6.48 -30.36 2.64
N PHE A 574 7.00 -30.06 1.46
CA PHE A 574 6.73 -28.82 0.74
C PHE A 574 5.89 -29.11 -0.50
N GLU A 575 4.80 -28.40 -0.70
CA GLU A 575 3.99 -28.50 -1.91
C GLU A 575 4.20 -27.26 -2.76
N SER A 576 4.47 -27.46 -4.05
CA SER A 576 4.49 -26.41 -5.06
C SER A 576 3.22 -26.42 -5.90
N ASN A 577 3.04 -25.39 -6.72
CA ASN A 577 2.00 -25.35 -7.75
C ASN A 577 2.10 -26.49 -8.78
N ILE A 578 3.21 -27.24 -8.82
CA ILE A 578 3.47 -28.33 -9.78
C ILE A 578 3.49 -29.71 -9.10
N ARG A 579 4.21 -29.85 -7.97
CA ARG A 579 4.56 -31.15 -7.38
C ARG A 579 4.78 -31.08 -5.86
N ARG A 580 4.77 -32.25 -5.24
CA ARG A 580 5.10 -32.46 -3.81
C ARG A 580 6.59 -32.78 -3.66
N HIS A 581 7.23 -32.19 -2.65
CA HIS A 581 8.62 -32.43 -2.25
C HIS A 581 8.69 -32.98 -0.83
N GLY A 582 9.34 -34.13 -0.65
CA GLY A 582 9.39 -34.86 0.63
C GLY A 582 8.46 -36.07 0.65
N PRO A 583 8.10 -36.60 1.84
CA PRO A 583 8.45 -36.07 3.16
C PRO A 583 9.94 -36.21 3.49
N PHE A 584 10.47 -35.22 4.20
CA PHE A 584 11.85 -35.19 4.70
C PHE A 584 11.82 -35.47 6.19
N GLY A 585 12.19 -36.70 6.60
CA GLY A 585 12.11 -37.16 7.99
C GLY A 585 11.04 -38.25 8.19
N LYS A 586 10.64 -38.50 9.44
CA LYS A 586 9.63 -39.52 9.78
C LYS A 586 8.27 -38.89 10.07
N GLU A 587 7.22 -39.37 9.41
CA GLU A 587 5.83 -38.91 9.58
C GLU A 587 5.15 -39.56 10.81
N GLU A 588 5.72 -39.34 11.99
CA GLU A 588 5.20 -39.84 13.27
C GLU A 588 4.95 -38.67 14.23
N GLY A 589 3.91 -38.74 15.06
CA GLY A 589 3.58 -37.70 16.04
C GLY A 589 2.44 -36.77 15.63
N ARG A 590 2.46 -35.52 16.10
CA ARG A 590 1.38 -34.54 15.86
C ARG A 590 1.60 -33.85 14.51
N SER A 591 0.66 -34.01 13.57
CA SER A 591 0.75 -33.34 12.27
C SER A 591 0.43 -31.84 12.36
N PHE A 592 1.01 -31.08 11.44
CA PHE A 592 0.65 -29.69 11.16
C PHE A 592 0.64 -29.45 9.64
N SER A 593 -0.14 -28.46 9.22
CA SER A 593 -0.19 -28.03 7.83
C SER A 593 -0.51 -26.55 7.74
N CYS A 594 0.27 -25.85 6.95
CA CYS A 594 0.00 -24.51 6.46
C CYS A 594 -0.51 -24.64 5.03
N SER A 595 -1.82 -24.84 4.87
CA SER A 595 -2.46 -24.88 3.55
C SER A 595 -3.08 -23.52 3.23
N SER A 596 -2.44 -22.75 2.36
CA SER A 596 -3.04 -21.57 1.75
C SER A 596 -3.43 -21.88 0.32
N THR A 597 -4.71 -22.16 0.10
CA THR A 597 -5.25 -22.68 -1.18
C THR A 597 -4.97 -21.79 -2.40
N CYS A 598 -4.62 -20.51 -2.21
CA CYS A 598 -4.37 -19.55 -3.29
C CYS A 598 -3.24 -18.56 -3.00
N ASN A 599 -2.31 -18.91 -2.08
CA ASN A 599 -1.13 -18.09 -1.82
C ASN A 599 0.14 -18.83 -2.25
N LYS A 600 1.16 -18.06 -2.64
CA LYS A 600 2.53 -18.53 -2.72
C LYS A 600 3.28 -18.17 -1.44
N ILE A 601 4.18 -19.05 -1.01
CA ILE A 601 5.07 -18.81 0.12
C ILE A 601 6.25 -17.97 -0.36
N ILE A 602 6.51 -16.89 0.36
CA ILE A 602 7.49 -15.85 0.01
C ILE A 602 8.57 -15.65 1.07
N GLY A 603 8.46 -16.32 2.21
CA GLY A 603 9.39 -16.14 3.32
C GLY A 603 9.11 -17.14 4.43
N PHE A 604 10.09 -17.30 5.31
CA PHE A 604 10.00 -18.21 6.45
C PHE A 604 10.45 -17.51 7.72
N HIS A 605 9.87 -17.91 8.84
CA HIS A 605 10.25 -17.47 10.18
C HIS A 605 10.12 -18.68 11.12
N GLY A 606 10.69 -18.62 12.32
CA GLY A 606 10.60 -19.76 13.21
C GLY A 606 11.42 -19.65 14.47
N ARG A 607 11.75 -20.82 15.03
CA ARG A 607 12.65 -20.94 16.18
C ARG A 607 13.63 -22.09 15.94
N SER A 608 14.90 -21.89 16.28
CA SER A 608 15.90 -22.94 16.14
C SER A 608 16.96 -22.88 17.24
N SER A 609 17.56 -24.02 17.52
CA SER A 609 18.63 -24.20 18.50
C SER A 609 19.70 -25.14 17.93
N VAL A 610 20.00 -26.23 18.62
CA VAL A 610 20.74 -27.36 18.03
C VAL A 610 19.97 -28.02 16.90
N ARG A 611 18.65 -27.81 16.82
CA ARG A 611 17.71 -28.39 15.83
C ARG A 611 16.64 -27.37 15.42
N LEU A 612 15.79 -27.72 14.45
CA LEU A 612 14.64 -26.90 14.09
C LEU A 612 13.46 -27.13 15.06
N ASP A 613 13.23 -26.16 15.95
CA ASP A 613 12.19 -26.25 16.99
C ASP A 613 10.80 -25.88 16.45
N ALA A 614 10.69 -24.84 15.62
CA ALA A 614 9.43 -24.43 15.00
C ALA A 614 9.61 -23.70 13.66
N LEU A 615 8.62 -23.79 12.78
CA LEU A 615 8.63 -23.20 11.45
C LEU A 615 7.29 -22.56 11.12
N GLY A 616 7.31 -21.34 10.63
CA GLY A 616 6.19 -20.61 10.06
C GLY A 616 6.55 -20.00 8.72
N VAL A 617 5.54 -19.47 8.04
CA VAL A 617 5.67 -18.95 6.67
C VAL A 617 5.02 -17.58 6.52
N TYR A 618 5.62 -16.78 5.65
CA TYR A 618 4.99 -15.64 5.01
C TYR A 618 4.42 -16.08 3.67
N SER A 619 3.15 -15.77 3.42
CA SER A 619 2.50 -16.08 2.14
C SER A 619 1.73 -14.89 1.58
N GLU A 620 1.74 -14.76 0.26
CA GLU A 620 0.99 -13.74 -0.48
C GLU A 620 0.09 -14.39 -1.55
N PRO A 621 -1.08 -13.80 -1.85
CA PRO A 621 -1.95 -14.26 -2.93
C PRO A 621 -1.23 -14.38 -4.27
N ILE A 622 -1.61 -15.38 -5.06
CA ILE A 622 -1.08 -15.60 -6.40
C ILE A 622 -1.80 -14.70 -7.40
N SER A 623 -1.05 -13.88 -8.12
CA SER A 623 -1.60 -12.92 -9.10
C SER A 623 -2.26 -13.59 -10.32
N ASP A 624 -1.84 -14.80 -10.68
CA ASP A 624 -2.41 -15.57 -11.79
C ASP A 624 -2.62 -17.04 -11.40
N LEU A 625 -3.88 -17.40 -11.12
CA LEU A 625 -4.28 -18.73 -10.67
C LEU A 625 -4.19 -19.78 -11.78
N ARG A 626 -3.92 -19.40 -13.04
CA ARG A 626 -3.65 -20.35 -14.13
C ARG A 626 -2.37 -21.15 -13.93
N PHE A 627 -1.46 -20.71 -13.07
CA PHE A 627 -0.25 -21.47 -12.75
C PHE A 627 -0.49 -22.59 -11.73
N LEU A 628 -1.68 -22.68 -11.13
CA LEU A 628 -2.00 -23.71 -10.16
C LEU A 628 -2.52 -24.99 -10.84
N LYS A 629 -1.87 -26.11 -10.55
CA LYS A 629 -2.33 -27.46 -10.94
C LYS A 629 -3.57 -27.89 -10.14
N SER A 630 -3.69 -27.42 -8.90
CA SER A 630 -4.84 -27.67 -8.03
C SER A 630 -5.13 -26.49 -7.11
N ILE A 631 -6.39 -26.36 -6.71
CA ILE A 631 -6.87 -25.40 -5.73
C ILE A 631 -7.79 -26.12 -4.74
N GLY A 632 -7.60 -25.86 -3.45
CA GLY A 632 -8.31 -26.53 -2.36
C GLY A 632 -7.40 -27.48 -1.55
N PRO A 633 -7.95 -28.31 -0.67
CA PRO A 633 -9.38 -28.50 -0.45
C PRO A 633 -9.97 -27.44 0.50
N PHE A 634 -11.21 -27.04 0.24
CA PHE A 634 -11.99 -26.13 1.10
C PHE A 634 -12.90 -26.95 2.01
N GLY A 635 -12.91 -26.66 3.30
CA GLY A 635 -13.70 -27.36 4.31
C GLY A 635 -12.91 -27.64 5.58
N GLY A 636 -13.31 -28.67 6.33
CA GLY A 636 -12.67 -29.10 7.55
C GLY A 636 -11.44 -29.99 7.36
N HIS A 637 -10.66 -30.13 8.42
CA HIS A 637 -9.47 -30.98 8.48
C HIS A 637 -9.75 -32.43 8.89
N GLY A 638 -11.03 -32.79 9.09
CA GLY A 638 -11.48 -34.15 9.41
C GLY A 638 -11.31 -35.14 8.25
N GLY A 639 -11.74 -36.38 8.46
CA GLY A 639 -11.72 -37.43 7.45
C GLY A 639 -10.32 -37.89 7.00
N SER A 640 -10.31 -38.88 6.11
CA SER A 640 -9.11 -39.36 5.43
C SER A 640 -8.90 -38.60 4.11
N PRO A 641 -7.66 -38.21 3.77
CA PRO A 641 -7.38 -37.57 2.50
C PRO A 641 -7.58 -38.54 1.33
N TRP A 642 -8.05 -38.02 0.20
CA TRP A 642 -8.25 -38.76 -1.04
C TRP A 642 -7.93 -37.88 -2.25
N GLU A 643 -7.51 -38.53 -3.34
CA GLU A 643 -7.22 -37.90 -4.64
C GLU A 643 -7.68 -38.86 -5.74
N ASP A 644 -8.49 -38.37 -6.67
CA ASP A 644 -8.95 -39.18 -7.80
C ASP A 644 -7.85 -39.31 -8.87
N GLY A 645 -7.75 -40.51 -9.46
CA GLY A 645 -6.68 -40.86 -10.40
C GLY A 645 -6.66 -40.04 -11.69
N ASP A 646 -5.58 -40.16 -12.48
CA ASP A 646 -5.37 -39.34 -13.68
C ASP A 646 -6.52 -39.43 -14.70
N SER A 647 -7.10 -38.26 -15.00
CA SER A 647 -8.21 -38.03 -15.92
C SER A 647 -7.95 -36.79 -16.81
N THR A 648 -8.64 -36.74 -17.95
CA THR A 648 -8.63 -35.65 -18.93
C THR A 648 -9.85 -34.73 -18.85
N GLY A 649 -10.85 -35.08 -18.04
CA GLY A 649 -12.06 -34.28 -17.84
C GLY A 649 -13.10 -34.95 -16.94
N VAL A 650 -14.13 -34.20 -16.58
CA VAL A 650 -15.29 -34.67 -15.80
C VAL A 650 -16.49 -34.85 -16.73
N ARG A 651 -17.22 -35.95 -16.61
CA ARG A 651 -18.42 -36.26 -17.41
C ARG A 651 -19.71 -36.19 -16.59
N GLU A 652 -19.69 -36.76 -15.38
CA GLU A 652 -20.85 -36.81 -14.50
C GLU A 652 -20.43 -36.60 -13.05
N ILE A 653 -21.24 -35.87 -12.27
CA ILE A 653 -21.08 -35.74 -10.82
C ILE A 653 -22.38 -36.13 -10.14
N ILE A 654 -22.27 -36.93 -9.09
CA ILE A 654 -23.37 -37.26 -8.18
C ILE A 654 -22.97 -36.78 -6.78
N VAL A 655 -23.72 -35.83 -6.24
CA VAL A 655 -23.56 -35.34 -4.87
C VAL A 655 -24.78 -35.75 -4.07
N LYS A 656 -24.57 -36.35 -2.89
CA LYS A 656 -25.63 -36.61 -1.91
C LYS A 656 -25.45 -35.68 -0.71
N GLY A 657 -26.54 -35.10 -0.25
CA GLY A 657 -26.52 -34.18 0.88
C GLY A 657 -27.82 -34.10 1.66
N GLY A 658 -27.75 -33.45 2.80
CA GLY A 658 -28.86 -33.13 3.70
C GLY A 658 -28.56 -31.84 4.45
N SER A 659 -28.27 -31.96 5.75
CA SER A 659 -27.73 -30.87 6.59
C SER A 659 -26.24 -30.58 6.33
N ALA A 660 -25.52 -31.59 5.84
CA ALA A 660 -24.16 -31.52 5.31
C ALA A 660 -24.09 -32.24 3.96
N ILE A 661 -22.96 -32.14 3.26
CA ILE A 661 -22.68 -32.99 2.10
C ILE A 661 -22.19 -34.35 2.60
N ASP A 662 -22.97 -35.39 2.34
CA ASP A 662 -22.69 -36.75 2.78
C ASP A 662 -21.66 -37.43 1.90
N SER A 663 -21.80 -37.30 0.57
CA SER A 663 -20.85 -37.90 -0.37
C SER A 663 -20.82 -37.25 -1.74
N ILE A 664 -19.72 -37.45 -2.45
CA ILE A 664 -19.52 -37.13 -3.86
C ILE A 664 -19.00 -38.35 -4.62
N THR A 665 -19.47 -38.53 -5.84
CA THR A 665 -18.96 -39.53 -6.80
C THR A 665 -18.86 -38.87 -8.15
N VAL A 666 -17.75 -39.09 -8.84
CA VAL A 666 -17.45 -38.44 -10.12
C VAL A 666 -17.13 -39.50 -11.17
N GLU A 667 -17.74 -39.35 -12.35
CA GLU A 667 -17.36 -40.09 -13.55
C GLU A 667 -16.45 -39.21 -14.40
N TYR A 668 -15.27 -39.74 -14.72
CA TYR A 668 -14.21 -39.05 -15.42
C TYR A 668 -14.05 -39.55 -16.86
N ASP A 669 -13.51 -38.66 -17.70
CA ASP A 669 -12.92 -39.02 -18.98
C ASP A 669 -11.42 -39.28 -18.78
N LYS A 670 -10.89 -40.35 -19.40
CA LYS A 670 -9.45 -40.62 -19.49
C LYS A 670 -9.11 -40.97 -20.94
N ASN A 671 -8.61 -39.98 -21.67
CA ASN A 671 -8.29 -40.09 -23.10
C ASN A 671 -9.47 -40.66 -23.93
N GLY A 672 -10.70 -40.18 -23.66
CA GLY A 672 -11.92 -40.63 -24.33
C GLY A 672 -12.61 -41.86 -23.73
N SER A 673 -11.99 -42.54 -22.76
CA SER A 673 -12.61 -43.65 -22.03
C SER A 673 -13.30 -43.17 -20.75
N VAL A 674 -14.44 -43.76 -20.42
CA VAL A 674 -15.20 -43.45 -19.21
C VAL A 674 -14.63 -44.24 -18.02
N VAL A 675 -14.31 -43.54 -16.93
CA VAL A 675 -13.78 -44.12 -15.68
C VAL A 675 -14.61 -43.64 -14.50
N GLN A 676 -15.18 -44.57 -13.74
CA GLN A 676 -15.94 -44.24 -12.54
C GLN A 676 -15.01 -44.08 -11.34
N GLY A 677 -15.03 -42.92 -10.69
CA GLY A 677 -14.31 -42.66 -9.45
C GLY A 677 -14.97 -43.33 -8.24
N PRO A 678 -14.21 -43.58 -7.16
CA PRO A 678 -14.77 -44.05 -5.90
C PRO A 678 -15.74 -43.03 -5.28
N ARG A 679 -16.61 -43.50 -4.39
CA ARG A 679 -17.44 -42.60 -3.57
C ARG A 679 -16.61 -42.06 -2.42
N HIS A 680 -16.58 -40.75 -2.28
CA HIS A 680 -15.96 -40.06 -1.16
C HIS A 680 -17.03 -39.58 -0.20
N GLY A 681 -17.06 -40.15 1.01
CA GLY A 681 -18.09 -39.90 2.03
C GLY A 681 -19.04 -41.08 2.28
N GLY A 682 -20.04 -40.86 3.13
CA GLY A 682 -20.94 -41.89 3.64
C GLY A 682 -22.14 -42.23 2.74
N ASP A 683 -22.96 -43.16 3.23
CA ASP A 683 -24.22 -43.61 2.60
C ASP A 683 -25.42 -42.68 2.88
N GLY A 684 -25.20 -41.60 3.63
CA GLY A 684 -26.24 -40.66 4.05
C GLY A 684 -26.75 -39.74 2.92
N GLY A 685 -27.49 -38.72 3.34
CA GLY A 685 -28.09 -37.73 2.46
C GLY A 685 -29.43 -38.16 1.87
N HIS A 686 -30.43 -37.31 2.02
CA HIS A 686 -31.77 -37.52 1.48
C HIS A 686 -32.02 -36.70 0.20
N LYS A 687 -31.13 -35.76 -0.15
CA LYS A 687 -31.12 -35.03 -1.41
C LYS A 687 -30.00 -35.55 -2.29
N THR A 688 -30.25 -35.62 -3.60
CA THR A 688 -29.25 -36.01 -4.60
C THR A 688 -29.22 -34.98 -5.71
N LEU A 689 -28.05 -34.45 -6.01
CA LEU A 689 -27.78 -33.59 -7.16
C LEU A 689 -26.99 -34.41 -8.17
N LYS A 690 -27.59 -34.64 -9.34
CA LYS A 690 -26.97 -35.36 -10.45
C LYS A 690 -26.68 -34.38 -11.58
N ILE A 691 -25.41 -34.23 -11.92
CA ILE A 691 -24.91 -33.33 -12.96
C ILE A 691 -24.35 -34.20 -14.07
N LYS A 692 -24.94 -34.12 -15.26
CA LYS A 692 -24.42 -34.78 -16.46
C LYS A 692 -24.05 -33.72 -17.48
N LEU A 693 -22.78 -33.68 -17.87
CA LEU A 693 -22.23 -32.67 -18.77
C LEU A 693 -22.28 -33.17 -20.22
N ASP A 694 -22.55 -32.27 -21.17
CA ASP A 694 -22.38 -32.54 -22.60
C ASP A 694 -20.89 -32.54 -23.00
N TYR A 695 -20.11 -33.45 -22.42
CA TYR A 695 -18.67 -33.54 -22.62
C TYR A 695 -18.33 -33.96 -24.07
N PRO A 696 -17.39 -33.29 -24.77
CA PRO A 696 -16.41 -32.30 -24.25
C PRO A 696 -16.81 -30.83 -24.42
N ARG A 697 -18.03 -30.52 -24.90
CA ARG A 697 -18.48 -29.13 -25.14
C ARG A 697 -18.79 -28.40 -23.83
N GLU A 698 -19.46 -29.10 -22.93
CA GLU A 698 -19.73 -28.62 -21.58
C GLU A 698 -18.72 -29.25 -20.61
N TYR A 699 -18.05 -28.41 -19.82
CA TYR A 699 -17.07 -28.81 -18.83
C TYR A 699 -17.08 -27.88 -17.62
N LEU A 700 -16.69 -28.42 -16.46
CA LEU A 700 -16.67 -27.67 -15.22
C LEU A 700 -15.52 -26.67 -15.18
N ILE A 701 -15.81 -25.48 -14.66
CA ILE A 701 -14.83 -24.39 -14.54
C ILE A 701 -14.67 -23.92 -13.09
N SER A 702 -15.67 -24.17 -12.23
CA SER A 702 -15.62 -23.78 -10.81
C SER A 702 -16.67 -24.53 -9.98
N PHE A 703 -16.51 -24.48 -8.66
CA PHE A 703 -17.54 -24.84 -7.69
C PHE A 703 -17.46 -23.88 -6.50
N SER A 704 -18.55 -23.71 -5.77
CA SER A 704 -18.64 -22.90 -4.56
C SER A 704 -19.56 -23.57 -3.55
N GLY A 705 -19.61 -23.07 -2.33
CA GLY A 705 -20.41 -23.66 -1.28
C GLY A 705 -20.19 -23.01 0.07
N TYR A 706 -20.71 -23.65 1.10
CA TYR A 706 -20.52 -23.25 2.50
C TYR A 706 -19.96 -24.44 3.29
N PHE A 707 -19.09 -24.17 4.25
CA PHE A 707 -18.66 -25.15 5.25
C PHE A 707 -18.79 -24.57 6.65
N GLY A 708 -19.04 -25.41 7.64
CA GLY A 708 -19.25 -24.95 9.00
C GLY A 708 -19.38 -26.10 9.98
N ASP A 709 -19.42 -25.75 11.26
CA ASP A 709 -19.43 -26.73 12.33
C ASP A 709 -20.83 -27.34 12.51
N ILE A 710 -20.87 -28.68 12.52
CA ILE A 710 -22.04 -29.48 12.88
C ILE A 710 -21.59 -30.47 13.93
N SER A 711 -22.16 -30.36 15.14
CA SER A 711 -21.89 -31.30 16.25
C SER A 711 -20.39 -31.48 16.56
N GLY A 712 -19.59 -30.41 16.43
CA GLY A 712 -18.15 -30.41 16.69
C GLY A 712 -17.27 -30.82 15.50
N TYR A 713 -17.84 -31.09 14.33
CA TYR A 713 -17.12 -31.36 13.10
C TYR A 713 -17.32 -30.24 12.08
N THR A 714 -16.23 -29.69 11.54
CA THR A 714 -16.28 -28.73 10.42
C THR A 714 -16.47 -29.50 9.11
N LEU A 715 -17.62 -29.34 8.45
CA LEU A 715 -17.99 -30.14 7.27
C LEU A 715 -18.39 -29.24 6.09
N VAL A 716 -18.28 -29.74 4.86
CA VAL A 716 -18.89 -29.09 3.69
C VAL A 716 -20.41 -29.20 3.82
N ARG A 717 -21.10 -28.06 3.82
CA ARG A 717 -22.54 -27.97 4.09
C ARG A 717 -23.37 -27.75 2.84
N SER A 718 -22.83 -27.04 1.85
CA SER A 718 -23.45 -26.94 0.54
C SER A 718 -22.42 -26.92 -0.59
N LEU A 719 -22.89 -27.27 -1.79
CA LEU A 719 -22.12 -27.22 -3.02
C LEU A 719 -22.96 -26.72 -4.19
N THR A 720 -22.35 -25.86 -5.00
CA THR A 720 -22.84 -25.34 -6.27
C THR A 720 -21.74 -25.46 -7.30
N PHE A 721 -21.98 -26.16 -8.40
CA PHE A 721 -21.01 -26.37 -9.48
C PHE A 721 -21.33 -25.46 -10.67
N ARG A 722 -20.32 -25.00 -11.38
CA ARG A 722 -20.50 -24.17 -12.58
C ARG A 722 -19.68 -24.73 -13.75
N SER A 723 -20.36 -24.91 -14.88
CA SER A 723 -19.76 -25.21 -16.17
C SER A 723 -19.51 -23.93 -16.98
N ASN A 724 -18.85 -24.07 -18.13
CA ASN A 724 -18.76 -23.01 -19.13
C ASN A 724 -20.12 -22.58 -19.71
N GLU A 725 -21.20 -23.34 -19.47
CA GLU A 725 -22.54 -23.03 -19.98
C GLU A 725 -23.54 -22.62 -18.90
N LYS A 726 -23.55 -23.31 -17.75
CA LYS A 726 -24.60 -23.14 -16.73
C LYS A 726 -24.13 -23.49 -15.31
N THR A 727 -25.00 -23.27 -14.33
CA THR A 727 -24.75 -23.52 -12.91
C THR A 727 -25.68 -24.62 -12.39
N PHE A 728 -25.19 -25.46 -11.48
CA PHE A 728 -25.88 -26.60 -10.89
C PHE A 728 -25.84 -26.53 -9.36
N GLY A 729 -26.99 -26.63 -8.70
CA GLY A 729 -27.12 -26.49 -7.25
C GLY A 729 -27.84 -25.20 -6.85
N PRO A 730 -27.78 -24.79 -5.56
CA PRO A 730 -27.04 -25.43 -4.47
C PRO A 730 -27.67 -26.75 -4.03
N ILE A 731 -26.83 -27.71 -3.62
CA ILE A 731 -27.25 -28.85 -2.80
C ILE A 731 -26.73 -28.67 -1.38
N GLY A 732 -27.55 -29.01 -0.37
CA GLY A 732 -27.20 -28.89 1.04
C GLY A 732 -27.80 -27.65 1.70
N VAL A 733 -27.11 -27.10 2.72
CA VAL A 733 -27.52 -25.92 3.49
C VAL A 733 -26.45 -24.85 3.40
N GLU A 734 -26.81 -23.66 2.91
CA GLU A 734 -25.94 -22.49 2.77
C GLU A 734 -25.77 -21.76 4.11
N ASP A 735 -25.07 -22.41 5.04
CA ASP A 735 -24.87 -21.94 6.41
C ASP A 735 -23.41 -22.19 6.83
N GLY A 736 -22.81 -21.23 7.53
CA GLY A 736 -21.38 -21.21 7.87
C GLY A 736 -20.55 -20.31 6.94
N LYS A 737 -19.28 -20.67 6.74
CA LYS A 737 -18.32 -19.89 5.95
C LYS A 737 -18.44 -20.24 4.47
N TYR A 738 -18.69 -19.22 3.65
CA TYR A 738 -18.70 -19.34 2.20
C TYR A 738 -17.30 -19.64 1.65
N PHE A 739 -17.23 -20.47 0.61
CA PHE A 739 -16.05 -20.68 -0.19
C PHE A 739 -16.42 -20.76 -1.68
N SER A 740 -15.48 -20.37 -2.52
CA SER A 740 -15.61 -20.50 -3.97
C SER A 740 -14.26 -20.82 -4.58
N LEU A 741 -14.24 -21.82 -5.45
CA LEU A 741 -13.12 -22.10 -6.34
C LEU A 741 -13.03 -20.95 -7.34
N PRO A 742 -11.94 -20.18 -7.35
CA PRO A 742 -11.78 -19.08 -8.29
C PRO A 742 -11.88 -19.55 -9.73
N SER A 743 -12.48 -18.74 -10.60
CA SER A 743 -12.48 -19.05 -12.02
C SER A 743 -11.07 -18.90 -12.57
N THR A 744 -10.39 -20.03 -12.80
CA THR A 744 -9.08 -20.05 -13.47
C THR A 744 -9.21 -19.87 -14.98
N GLY A 745 -10.44 -19.87 -15.51
CA GLY A 745 -10.72 -19.99 -16.95
C GLY A 745 -10.40 -21.37 -17.52
N ARG A 746 -10.02 -22.34 -16.68
CA ARG A 746 -9.57 -23.67 -17.09
C ARG A 746 -10.60 -24.73 -16.73
N LYS A 747 -10.58 -25.81 -17.49
CA LYS A 747 -11.37 -27.01 -17.23
C LYS A 747 -10.88 -27.71 -15.97
N ILE A 748 -11.82 -28.01 -15.06
CA ILE A 748 -11.60 -28.94 -13.95
C ILE A 748 -11.53 -30.36 -14.52
N VAL A 749 -10.44 -31.05 -14.23
CA VAL A 749 -10.19 -32.41 -14.73
C VAL A 749 -10.37 -33.47 -13.66
N ARG A 750 -10.07 -33.15 -12.39
CA ARG A 750 -10.11 -34.10 -11.25
C ARG A 750 -10.43 -33.40 -9.94
N PHE A 751 -10.85 -34.17 -8.95
CA PHE A 751 -11.08 -33.70 -7.59
C PHE A 751 -10.15 -34.38 -6.58
N HIS A 752 -9.90 -33.68 -5.48
CA HIS A 752 -9.21 -34.20 -4.31
C HIS A 752 -9.89 -33.64 -3.05
N GLY A 753 -9.64 -34.21 -1.88
CA GLY A 753 -10.29 -33.74 -0.67
C GLY A 753 -10.05 -34.59 0.54
N ARG A 754 -10.94 -34.46 1.52
CA ARG A 754 -10.99 -35.31 2.70
C ARG A 754 -12.41 -35.80 2.93
N SER A 755 -12.57 -37.06 3.29
CA SER A 755 -13.89 -37.62 3.59
C SER A 755 -13.82 -38.70 4.67
N GLY A 756 -14.92 -38.83 5.40
CA GLY A 756 -15.18 -39.88 6.37
C GLY A 756 -16.64 -40.32 6.27
N LEU A 757 -17.43 -40.08 7.31
CA LEU A 757 -18.88 -40.24 7.25
C LEU A 757 -19.56 -39.19 6.35
N TYR A 758 -18.91 -38.03 6.20
CA TYR A 758 -19.35 -36.91 5.38
C TYR A 758 -18.20 -36.47 4.46
N LEU A 759 -18.48 -35.51 3.58
CA LEU A 759 -17.45 -34.80 2.83
C LEU A 759 -16.88 -33.67 3.69
N ASP A 760 -15.70 -33.90 4.26
CA ASP A 760 -15.03 -32.92 5.15
C ASP A 760 -14.49 -31.72 4.37
N SER A 761 -13.86 -31.96 3.20
CA SER A 761 -13.34 -30.90 2.34
C SER A 761 -13.21 -31.32 0.88
N LEU A 762 -13.24 -30.34 -0.03
CA LEU A 762 -13.20 -30.57 -1.49
C LEU A 762 -12.29 -29.55 -2.21
N GLY A 763 -11.43 -30.05 -3.09
CA GLY A 763 -10.54 -29.32 -3.98
C GLY A 763 -10.58 -29.89 -5.39
N ALA A 764 -9.99 -29.18 -6.36
CA ALA A 764 -9.97 -29.58 -7.75
C ALA A 764 -8.63 -29.34 -8.41
N HIS A 765 -8.35 -30.16 -9.43
CA HIS A 765 -7.23 -30.06 -10.35
C HIS A 765 -7.70 -29.52 -11.70
N PHE A 766 -6.83 -28.73 -12.33
CA PHE A 766 -7.11 -28.06 -13.61
C PHE A 766 -6.27 -28.66 -14.75
N GLU A 767 -6.81 -28.56 -15.97
CA GLU A 767 -6.10 -28.94 -17.19
C GLU A 767 -4.83 -28.11 -17.37
N LEU A 768 -3.65 -28.73 -17.39
CA LEU A 768 -2.36 -28.05 -17.57
C LEU A 768 -2.27 -27.41 -18.97
N GLU A 769 -1.63 -26.24 -19.09
CA GLU A 769 -1.26 -25.70 -20.40
C GLU A 769 -0.13 -26.59 -20.97
N PRO A 770 -0.08 -26.78 -22.30
CA PRO A 770 1.04 -27.44 -22.95
C PRO A 770 2.41 -26.82 -22.62
#